data_AF-A0A8T4EM62-F1
#
_entry.id   AF-A0A8T4EM62-F1
#
_cell.length_a   1.000
_cell.length_b   1.000
_cell.length_c   1.000
_cell.angle_alpha   90.00
_cell.angle_beta   90.00
_cell.angle_gamma   90.00
#
_symmetry.space_group_name_H-M   'P 1'
#
loop_
_entity.id
_entity.type
_entity.pdbx_description
1 polymer ?
#
loop_
_entity_poly.entity_id
_entity_poly.type
_entity_poly.pdbx_seq_one_letter_code
_entity_poly.pdbx_strand_id
1 'polypeptide(L)'
;MAKVKMLIRKKRRPLIIAAILILILAVFGTNAGLYLNYLLGNNIIVKIVAEDEHLTLKRGEPANFSLEASAKTNPFCKLICNFTFMDISRNSIIGEEEAEMSQLIPVEMEYSVQAPRIMAGQQLYRFTMTCHSIKNSLCHTKEEPVRRDILLTAEYVLSDEEKLLKEYADEEAKQVLETLTRLMREQKSYEKTLDRLNEALIVNELVGLNEQLEQSLKQREAEIMNAQEIWALEKYFLLADAIAEIEESLAYDEKEASSLGSRINGTVESYNRLISALNSTADKLRKAADGAIVSEETADRVSLLVSQFNELIESFSNRTTIEEKEELAVNLTKKAEEIAGEVDAKKESLRQELEQDIAKDALCEAAGICYEHPSIEERSAEAELRLSEACAGTDSVRADYREAREGLQEQYDDENYTSSGEFWGNVSVKAANIRQEIINVYLAELQENSSNGQLIREILTEGSLLGTEEYPQYNLTPALVEELEKLLPEKCRFTNLSVPGKMPDEIKEIRVAEAEPVSPAVQLGEPKPQCCVFGKCEDCCEGEECRDDPSTYPVILLHGHALSKETSAEYSLDSLDKIQHMLEEDGYLNAGAISSYRESTQGIWGKIKVPIAIRASYYFDAFSTEEEYVIVQTKSENIDTYAVRLKDIVDRVKYMTGKPKVNIIAHSMGGLVSRRYIQVFGSEDVEKLIMIGTPNKGIVGNIADYCPLTGEKLECRDMNKGSVFLQKLNSGEKPDIPMVNIVGTGCLMGESMGDGIVLEENVVMEEARNYFFEGSCKTLEPLHQDLKDTEKYPEVYKIIIDELREK
;
A
#
# COMPACT_ATOMS: atom_id res chain seq x y z
N MET A 1 -23.83 -101.50 -71.67
CA MET A 1 -23.09 -100.68 -70.66
C MET A 1 -21.66 -100.58 -71.16
N ALA A 2 -21.02 -99.43 -71.38
CA ALA A 2 -20.34 -98.71 -70.31
C ALA A 2 -19.47 -97.53 -70.86
N LYS A 3 -19.75 -96.98 -72.05
CA LYS A 3 -18.89 -95.94 -72.65
C LYS A 3 -19.42 -94.50 -72.63
N VAL A 4 -20.69 -94.27 -72.26
CA VAL A 4 -21.26 -92.89 -72.16
C VAL A 4 -21.42 -92.41 -70.71
N LYS A 5 -21.44 -93.31 -69.71
CA LYS A 5 -21.50 -92.93 -68.28
C LYS A 5 -20.14 -92.57 -67.65
N MET A 6 -19.04 -92.72 -68.38
CA MET A 6 -17.68 -92.53 -67.82
C MET A 6 -17.07 -91.14 -68.08
N LEU A 7 -17.66 -90.33 -68.98
CA LEU A 7 -17.16 -88.98 -69.30
C LEU A 7 -17.84 -87.86 -68.48
N ILE A 8 -18.98 -88.13 -67.85
CA ILE A 8 -19.72 -87.12 -67.05
C ILE A 8 -19.30 -87.14 -65.56
N ARG A 9 -18.64 -88.21 -65.08
CA ARG A 9 -18.16 -88.30 -63.68
C ARG A 9 -16.75 -87.73 -63.44
N LYS A 10 -15.93 -87.53 -64.49
CA LYS A 10 -14.53 -87.12 -64.34
C LYS A 10 -14.27 -85.60 -64.39
N LYS A 11 -15.24 -84.80 -64.85
CA LYS A 11 -15.15 -83.32 -64.90
C LYS A 11 -15.93 -82.58 -63.81
N ARG A 12 -16.83 -83.24 -63.06
CA ARG A 12 -17.60 -82.58 -61.98
C ARG A 12 -16.81 -82.39 -60.68
N ARG A 13 -15.88 -83.30 -60.35
CA ARG A 13 -15.05 -83.17 -59.13
C ARG A 13 -14.18 -81.91 -59.11
N PRO A 14 -13.40 -81.57 -60.15
CA PRO A 14 -12.61 -80.33 -60.14
C PRO A 14 -13.49 -79.07 -60.19
N LEU A 15 -14.64 -79.10 -60.86
CA LEU A 15 -15.58 -77.97 -60.91
C LEU A 15 -16.31 -77.73 -59.58
N ILE A 16 -16.67 -78.80 -58.85
CA ILE A 16 -17.27 -78.69 -57.52
C ILE A 16 -16.21 -78.28 -56.50
N ILE A 17 -14.98 -78.79 -56.60
CA ILE A 17 -13.86 -78.35 -55.74
C ILE A 17 -13.52 -76.89 -56.02
N ALA A 18 -13.48 -76.44 -57.27
CA ALA A 18 -13.28 -75.03 -57.61
C ALA A 18 -14.44 -74.15 -57.14
N ALA A 19 -15.69 -74.60 -57.27
CA ALA A 19 -16.84 -73.87 -56.74
C ALA A 19 -16.85 -73.80 -55.21
N ILE A 20 -16.44 -74.86 -54.52
CA ILE A 20 -16.27 -74.88 -53.05
C ILE A 20 -15.07 -74.01 -52.65
N LEU A 21 -13.97 -74.00 -53.40
CA LEU A 21 -12.83 -73.11 -53.15
C LEU A 21 -13.17 -71.66 -53.42
N ILE A 22 -13.98 -71.35 -54.43
CA ILE A 22 -14.49 -70.00 -54.71
C ILE A 22 -15.52 -69.60 -53.66
N LEU A 23 -16.37 -70.52 -53.18
CA LEU A 23 -17.31 -70.27 -52.10
C LEU A 23 -16.58 -70.10 -50.77
N ILE A 24 -15.53 -70.87 -50.50
CA ILE A 24 -14.63 -70.70 -49.35
C ILE A 24 -13.85 -69.39 -49.51
N LEU A 25 -13.34 -69.04 -50.68
CA LEU A 25 -12.70 -67.73 -50.93
C LEU A 25 -13.71 -66.57 -50.93
N ALA A 26 -15.00 -66.80 -51.14
CA ALA A 26 -16.03 -65.76 -51.06
C ALA A 26 -16.61 -65.61 -49.64
N VAL A 27 -16.65 -66.70 -48.87
CA VAL A 27 -17.13 -66.77 -47.46
C VAL A 27 -16.00 -66.46 -46.48
N PHE A 28 -14.78 -66.91 -46.78
CA PHE A 28 -13.56 -66.57 -46.05
C PHE A 28 -12.80 -65.42 -46.67
N GLY A 29 -12.91 -65.05 -47.96
CA GLY A 29 -12.15 -63.90 -48.48
C GLY A 29 -12.78 -62.54 -48.19
N THR A 30 -14.10 -62.48 -47.98
CA THR A 30 -14.76 -61.27 -47.46
C THR A 30 -14.46 -61.10 -45.96
N ASN A 31 -14.50 -62.19 -45.18
CA ASN A 31 -14.10 -62.19 -43.77
C ASN A 31 -12.58 -62.09 -43.58
N ALA A 32 -11.76 -62.68 -44.46
CA ALA A 32 -10.30 -62.59 -44.40
C ALA A 32 -9.79 -61.27 -44.95
N GLY A 33 -10.50 -60.57 -45.85
CA GLY A 33 -10.15 -59.20 -46.23
C GLY A 33 -10.33 -58.22 -45.07
N LEU A 34 -11.36 -58.43 -44.23
CA LEU A 34 -11.57 -57.69 -42.98
C LEU A 34 -10.59 -58.14 -41.88
N TYR A 35 -10.31 -59.44 -41.76
CA TYR A 35 -9.31 -60.00 -40.83
C TYR A 35 -7.85 -59.69 -41.24
N LEU A 36 -7.59 -59.47 -42.53
CA LEU A 36 -6.33 -58.92 -43.06
C LEU A 36 -6.23 -57.45 -42.70
N ASN A 37 -7.31 -56.66 -42.76
CA ASN A 37 -7.30 -55.28 -42.28
C ASN A 37 -6.98 -55.19 -40.77
N TYR A 38 -7.43 -56.15 -39.97
CA TYR A 38 -7.04 -56.29 -38.55
C TYR A 38 -5.54 -56.60 -38.37
N LEU A 39 -4.99 -57.53 -39.17
CA LEU A 39 -3.53 -57.83 -39.19
C LEU A 39 -2.67 -56.75 -39.86
N LEU A 40 -3.28 -55.83 -40.61
CA LEU A 40 -2.66 -54.68 -41.29
C LEU A 40 -2.89 -53.36 -40.54
N GLY A 41 -3.59 -53.38 -39.39
CA GLY A 41 -3.79 -52.20 -38.55
C GLY A 41 -2.49 -51.79 -37.85
N ASN A 42 -2.09 -50.53 -38.03
CA ASN A 42 -0.84 -49.96 -37.49
C ASN A 42 -1.04 -49.23 -36.17
N ASN A 43 -1.92 -49.73 -35.31
CA ASN A 43 -2.29 -49.02 -34.10
C ASN A 43 -1.17 -49.15 -33.06
N ILE A 44 -0.46 -48.05 -32.82
CA ILE A 44 0.46 -47.91 -31.71
C ILE A 44 -0.34 -47.36 -30.53
N ILE A 45 -0.37 -48.09 -29.42
CA ILE A 45 -0.94 -47.65 -28.16
C ILE A 45 0.22 -47.30 -27.25
N VAL A 46 0.22 -46.07 -26.75
CA VAL A 46 1.28 -45.51 -25.91
C VAL A 46 0.66 -45.11 -24.57
N LYS A 47 1.29 -45.51 -23.47
CA LYS A 47 0.87 -45.19 -22.10
C LYS A 47 2.06 -44.65 -21.30
N ILE A 48 1.83 -43.53 -20.60
CA ILE A 48 2.77 -42.93 -19.66
C ILE A 48 2.07 -42.91 -18.30
N VAL A 49 2.78 -43.29 -17.24
CA VAL A 49 2.33 -43.16 -15.85
C VAL A 49 3.43 -42.48 -15.07
N ALA A 50 3.09 -41.43 -14.32
CA ALA A 50 3.97 -40.88 -13.29
C ALA A 50 3.57 -41.45 -11.93
N GLU A 51 4.54 -41.66 -11.04
CA GLU A 51 4.27 -41.94 -9.62
C GLU A 51 3.56 -40.74 -8.99
N ASP A 52 4.19 -39.56 -9.12
CA ASP A 52 3.65 -38.26 -8.73
C ASP A 52 3.64 -37.29 -9.92
N GLU A 53 2.47 -36.71 -10.23
CA GLU A 53 2.34 -35.65 -11.25
C GLU A 53 2.61 -34.24 -10.67
N HIS A 54 2.64 -34.14 -9.33
CA HIS A 54 2.85 -32.91 -8.60
C HIS A 54 3.77 -33.14 -7.39
N LEU A 55 4.81 -32.31 -7.29
CA LEU A 55 5.70 -32.27 -6.14
C LEU A 55 5.55 -30.93 -5.40
N THR A 56 5.59 -30.99 -4.07
CA THR A 56 5.75 -29.81 -3.21
C THR A 56 7.14 -29.89 -2.57
N LEU A 57 7.99 -28.90 -2.86
CA LEU A 57 9.41 -28.88 -2.49
C LEU A 57 9.71 -27.66 -1.60
N LYS A 58 10.72 -27.77 -0.74
CA LYS A 58 11.34 -26.59 -0.13
C LYS A 58 12.33 -25.96 -1.12
N ARG A 59 12.57 -24.65 -1.01
CA ARG A 59 13.52 -23.95 -1.89
C ARG A 59 14.90 -24.63 -1.91
N GLY A 60 15.45 -24.85 -3.11
CA GLY A 60 16.73 -25.52 -3.30
C GLY A 60 16.73 -27.05 -3.09
N GLU A 61 15.63 -27.64 -2.61
CA GLU A 61 15.49 -29.08 -2.40
C GLU A 61 15.49 -29.82 -3.74
N PRO A 62 16.32 -30.88 -3.89
CA PRO A 62 16.25 -31.77 -5.03
C PRO A 62 15.12 -32.79 -4.85
N ALA A 63 14.46 -33.16 -5.95
CA ALA A 63 13.49 -34.25 -5.99
C ALA A 63 13.53 -34.94 -7.36
N ASN A 64 12.89 -36.10 -7.45
CA ASN A 64 12.88 -36.90 -8.67
C ASN A 64 11.44 -37.16 -9.11
N PHE A 65 11.20 -37.11 -10.42
CA PHE A 65 9.99 -37.64 -11.04
C PHE A 65 10.26 -39.07 -11.53
N SER A 66 9.53 -40.03 -10.99
CA SER A 66 9.51 -41.43 -11.44
C SER A 66 8.43 -41.64 -12.50
N LEU A 67 8.82 -42.13 -13.67
CA LEU A 67 7.93 -42.32 -14.83
C LEU A 67 8.04 -43.76 -15.36
N GLU A 68 6.90 -44.34 -15.71
CA GLU A 68 6.79 -45.61 -16.42
C GLU A 68 6.16 -45.39 -17.80
N ALA A 69 6.88 -45.77 -18.85
CA ALA A 69 6.42 -45.71 -20.23
C ALA A 69 6.21 -47.13 -20.79
N SER A 70 5.06 -47.38 -21.40
CA SER A 70 4.79 -48.63 -22.12
C SER A 70 4.14 -48.36 -23.47
N ALA A 71 4.43 -49.22 -24.44
CA ALA A 71 3.81 -49.14 -25.75
C ALA A 71 3.51 -50.51 -26.34
N LYS A 72 2.41 -50.59 -27.10
CA LYS A 72 1.95 -51.80 -27.79
C LYS A 72 1.73 -51.48 -29.26
N THR A 73 2.16 -52.36 -30.14
CA THR A 73 1.93 -52.26 -31.59
C THR A 73 1.61 -53.64 -32.17
N ASN A 74 1.47 -53.76 -33.47
CA ASN A 74 1.34 -55.05 -34.16
C ASN A 74 2.59 -55.92 -33.89
N PRO A 75 2.47 -57.21 -33.50
CA PRO A 75 3.60 -58.10 -33.23
C PRO A 75 4.63 -58.25 -34.38
N PHE A 76 4.24 -57.93 -35.62
CA PHE A 76 5.13 -57.95 -36.78
C PHE A 76 5.90 -56.65 -36.98
N CYS A 77 5.54 -55.58 -36.27
CA CYS A 77 6.16 -54.26 -36.33
C CYS A 77 7.23 -54.08 -35.25
N LYS A 78 8.35 -53.44 -35.63
CA LYS A 78 9.32 -52.91 -34.68
C LYS A 78 8.88 -51.51 -34.26
N LEU A 79 9.05 -51.18 -32.98
CA LEU A 79 8.62 -49.91 -32.41
C LEU A 79 9.84 -49.16 -31.87
N ILE A 80 10.12 -47.97 -32.43
CA ILE A 80 11.13 -47.04 -31.90
C ILE A 80 10.39 -45.91 -31.20
N CYS A 81 10.79 -45.61 -29.98
CA CYS A 81 10.25 -44.50 -29.20
C CYS A 81 11.38 -43.56 -28.76
N ASN A 82 11.14 -42.26 -28.96
CA ASN A 82 11.94 -41.18 -28.40
C ASN A 82 11.24 -40.64 -27.16
N PHE A 83 11.99 -40.46 -26.08
CA PHE A 83 11.57 -39.92 -24.81
C PHE A 83 12.26 -38.58 -24.58
N THR A 84 11.51 -37.55 -24.23
CA THR A 84 12.05 -36.23 -23.95
C THR A 84 11.50 -35.71 -22.63
N PHE A 85 12.39 -35.32 -21.71
CA PHE A 85 12.05 -34.63 -20.48
C PHE A 85 12.48 -33.16 -20.57
N MET A 86 11.53 -32.25 -20.46
CA MET A 86 11.73 -30.82 -20.68
C MET A 86 11.31 -30.00 -19.46
N ASP A 87 12.14 -29.02 -19.08
CA ASP A 87 11.75 -27.90 -18.22
C ASP A 87 11.05 -26.86 -19.10
N ILE A 88 9.71 -26.81 -19.03
CA ILE A 88 8.89 -25.88 -19.82
C ILE A 88 9.06 -24.46 -19.29
N SER A 89 9.25 -24.32 -17.97
CA SER A 89 9.46 -23.03 -17.32
C SER A 89 10.71 -22.32 -17.84
N ARG A 90 11.81 -23.04 -18.05
CA ARG A 90 13.07 -22.52 -18.60
C ARG A 90 13.20 -22.69 -20.12
N ASN A 91 12.26 -23.36 -20.75
CA ASN A 91 12.29 -23.72 -22.16
C ASN A 91 13.57 -24.50 -22.55
N SER A 92 13.91 -25.53 -21.76
CA SER A 92 15.13 -26.33 -21.93
C SER A 92 14.90 -27.83 -21.78
N ILE A 93 15.54 -28.63 -22.63
CA ILE A 93 15.50 -30.10 -22.54
C ILE A 93 16.49 -30.55 -21.44
N ILE A 94 16.02 -31.38 -20.52
CA ILE A 94 16.82 -31.98 -19.43
C ILE A 94 17.41 -33.32 -19.89
N GLY A 95 16.63 -34.14 -20.59
CA GLY A 95 17.05 -35.46 -21.06
C GLY A 95 16.30 -35.88 -22.32
N GLU A 96 17.00 -36.62 -23.18
CA GLU A 96 16.45 -37.20 -24.39
C GLU A 96 17.05 -38.61 -24.59
N GLU A 97 16.20 -39.60 -24.84
CA GLU A 97 16.61 -40.99 -25.01
C GLU A 97 15.79 -41.67 -26.11
N GLU A 98 16.41 -42.53 -26.89
CA GLU A 98 15.72 -43.35 -27.90
C GLU A 98 15.86 -44.84 -27.51
N ALA A 99 14.74 -45.57 -27.55
CA ALA A 99 14.75 -47.01 -27.31
C ALA A 99 13.84 -47.78 -28.28
N GLU A 100 14.28 -48.99 -28.64
CA GLU A 100 13.41 -50.00 -29.26
C GLU A 100 12.55 -50.65 -28.17
N MET A 101 11.23 -50.45 -28.21
CA MET A 101 10.32 -50.94 -27.17
C MET A 101 9.84 -52.37 -27.44
N SER A 102 9.82 -53.20 -26.40
CA SER A 102 9.23 -54.54 -26.41
C SER A 102 7.81 -54.53 -25.84
N GLN A 103 6.90 -55.32 -26.40
CA GLN A 103 5.46 -55.27 -26.07
C GLN A 103 5.09 -55.72 -24.64
N LEU A 104 6.05 -56.23 -23.85
CA LEU A 104 5.82 -56.88 -22.56
C LEU A 104 6.52 -56.22 -21.38
N ILE A 105 7.43 -55.27 -21.63
CA ILE A 105 8.29 -54.70 -20.58
C ILE A 105 8.19 -53.17 -20.64
N PRO A 106 7.54 -52.54 -19.64
CA PRO A 106 7.58 -51.09 -19.46
C PRO A 106 9.02 -50.60 -19.23
N VAL A 107 9.29 -49.36 -19.62
CA VAL A 107 10.55 -48.65 -19.37
C VAL A 107 10.33 -47.70 -18.21
N GLU A 108 11.10 -47.89 -17.15
CA GLU A 108 11.13 -46.99 -15.98
C GLU A 108 12.23 -45.95 -16.18
N MET A 109 11.91 -44.69 -15.87
CA MET A 109 12.81 -43.54 -15.98
C MET A 109 12.68 -42.68 -14.73
N GLU A 110 13.80 -42.06 -14.35
CA GLU A 110 13.86 -41.16 -13.20
C GLU A 110 14.57 -39.87 -13.62
N TYR A 111 13.90 -38.73 -13.46
CA TYR A 111 14.47 -37.42 -13.78
C TYR A 111 14.56 -36.55 -12.53
N SER A 112 15.78 -36.09 -12.24
CA SER A 112 16.03 -35.21 -11.11
C SER A 112 15.74 -33.75 -11.47
N VAL A 113 15.01 -33.07 -10.57
CA VAL A 113 14.66 -31.66 -10.64
C VAL A 113 15.11 -30.97 -9.36
N GLN A 114 15.39 -29.67 -9.45
CA GLN A 114 15.80 -28.88 -8.28
C GLN A 114 15.00 -27.59 -8.22
N ALA A 115 14.33 -27.38 -7.08
CA ALA A 115 13.62 -26.15 -6.80
C ALA A 115 14.56 -24.93 -6.84
N PRO A 116 14.11 -23.78 -7.37
CA PRO A 116 14.87 -22.53 -7.28
C PRO A 116 15.20 -22.19 -5.81
N ARG A 117 16.32 -21.48 -5.63
CA ARG A 117 16.76 -20.99 -4.29
C ARG A 117 16.22 -19.62 -3.93
N ILE A 118 15.49 -18.98 -4.84
CA ILE A 118 14.92 -17.66 -4.69
C ILE A 118 13.46 -17.71 -5.06
N MET A 119 12.64 -16.92 -4.35
CA MET A 119 11.20 -16.79 -4.52
C MET A 119 10.44 -18.12 -4.30
N ALA A 120 9.21 -18.06 -3.79
CA ALA A 120 8.25 -19.14 -3.88
C ALA A 120 7.64 -19.19 -5.29
N GLY A 121 7.05 -20.31 -5.69
CA GLY A 121 6.50 -20.41 -7.03
C GLY A 121 6.27 -21.81 -7.59
N GLN A 122 6.17 -21.89 -8.90
CA GLN A 122 5.94 -23.14 -9.62
C GLN A 122 6.83 -23.28 -10.86
N GLN A 123 7.41 -24.47 -11.02
CA GLN A 123 8.02 -24.94 -12.26
C GLN A 123 7.17 -26.03 -12.92
N LEU A 124 7.22 -26.04 -14.25
CA LEU A 124 6.56 -27.00 -15.10
C LEU A 124 7.56 -27.85 -15.85
N TYR A 125 7.27 -29.15 -15.90
CA TYR A 125 8.01 -30.11 -16.69
C TYR A 125 7.06 -30.86 -17.61
N ARG A 126 7.59 -31.30 -18.75
CA ARG A 126 6.87 -32.20 -19.66
C ARG A 126 7.71 -33.41 -19.94
N PHE A 127 7.11 -34.58 -19.77
CA PHE A 127 7.64 -35.81 -20.33
C PHE A 127 6.86 -36.14 -21.61
N THR A 128 7.59 -36.30 -22.72
CA THR A 128 7.05 -36.61 -24.05
C THR A 128 7.56 -37.98 -24.49
N MET A 129 6.66 -38.85 -24.92
CA MET A 129 7.01 -40.09 -25.63
C MET A 129 6.45 -40.03 -27.04
N THR A 130 7.32 -40.15 -28.04
CA THR A 130 6.95 -40.22 -29.45
C THR A 130 7.39 -41.56 -30.04
N CYS A 131 6.44 -42.38 -30.45
CA CYS A 131 6.69 -43.72 -30.96
C CYS A 131 6.28 -43.84 -32.43
N HIS A 132 7.10 -44.48 -33.26
CA HIS A 132 6.74 -44.83 -34.62
C HIS A 132 7.10 -46.29 -34.91
N SER A 133 6.25 -46.94 -35.71
CA SER A 133 6.51 -48.32 -36.14
C SER A 133 7.37 -48.30 -37.39
N ILE A 134 8.37 -49.18 -37.46
CA ILE A 134 9.24 -49.32 -38.64
C ILE A 134 8.61 -50.30 -39.63
N LYS A 135 8.52 -49.89 -40.90
CA LYS A 135 8.02 -50.71 -41.99
C LYS A 135 8.95 -51.88 -42.30
N ASN A 136 8.38 -53.07 -42.45
CA ASN A 136 9.10 -54.25 -42.91
C ASN A 136 8.17 -55.13 -43.77
N SER A 137 8.63 -56.31 -44.20
CA SER A 137 7.86 -57.19 -45.10
C SER A 137 6.56 -57.75 -44.51
N LEU A 138 6.41 -57.74 -43.17
CA LEU A 138 5.22 -58.19 -42.44
C LEU A 138 4.53 -57.04 -41.69
N CYS A 139 5.21 -55.90 -41.52
CA CYS A 139 4.69 -54.67 -40.91
C CYS A 139 4.37 -53.64 -41.99
N HIS A 140 3.10 -53.55 -42.36
CA HIS A 140 2.61 -52.62 -43.37
C HIS A 140 2.14 -51.31 -42.75
N THR A 141 3.10 -50.48 -42.29
CA THR A 141 2.84 -49.17 -41.66
C THR A 141 3.09 -47.96 -42.56
N LYS A 142 2.39 -46.86 -42.27
CA LYS A 142 2.66 -45.50 -42.80
C LYS A 142 3.82 -44.81 -42.05
N GLU A 143 4.33 -45.43 -40.98
CA GLU A 143 5.40 -44.88 -40.10
C GLU A 143 5.02 -43.54 -39.43
N GLU A 144 3.72 -43.24 -39.34
CA GLU A 144 3.22 -42.05 -38.65
C GLU A 144 3.52 -42.15 -37.15
N PRO A 145 4.11 -41.11 -36.53
CA PRO A 145 4.43 -41.12 -35.11
C PRO A 145 3.18 -40.90 -34.26
N VAL A 146 3.12 -41.58 -33.11
CA VAL A 146 2.14 -41.36 -32.04
C VAL A 146 2.84 -40.69 -30.87
N ARG A 147 2.33 -39.54 -30.45
CA ARG A 147 2.90 -38.70 -29.38
C ARG A 147 2.01 -38.70 -28.14
N ARG A 148 2.60 -38.88 -26.95
CA ARG A 148 1.95 -38.68 -25.67
C ARG A 148 2.78 -37.74 -24.81
N ASP A 149 2.11 -36.78 -24.21
CA ASP A 149 2.71 -35.83 -23.27
C ASP A 149 2.05 -36.01 -21.90
N ILE A 150 2.82 -35.87 -20.83
CA ILE A 150 2.31 -35.66 -19.46
C ILE A 150 2.92 -34.38 -18.89
N LEU A 151 2.07 -33.54 -18.31
CA LEU A 151 2.48 -32.32 -17.61
C LEU A 151 2.74 -32.64 -16.14
N LEU A 152 3.93 -32.30 -15.68
CA LEU A 152 4.34 -32.45 -14.28
C LEU A 152 4.60 -31.08 -13.68
N THR A 153 4.32 -30.93 -12.39
CA THR A 153 4.46 -29.64 -11.69
C THR A 153 5.28 -29.79 -10.43
N ALA A 154 6.15 -28.81 -10.16
CA ALA A 154 6.85 -28.70 -8.90
C ALA A 154 6.57 -27.33 -8.29
N GLU A 155 5.83 -27.30 -7.19
CA GLU A 155 5.66 -26.09 -6.38
C GLU A 155 6.78 -26.03 -5.35
N TYR A 156 7.37 -24.85 -5.19
CA TYR A 156 8.42 -24.63 -4.20
C TYR A 156 8.01 -23.54 -3.22
N VAL A 157 8.09 -23.88 -1.94
CA VAL A 157 7.68 -23.05 -0.81
C VAL A 157 8.88 -22.72 0.07
N LEU A 158 8.72 -21.67 0.88
CA LEU A 158 9.68 -21.34 1.92
C LEU A 158 9.88 -22.52 2.87
N SER A 159 11.13 -22.77 3.25
CA SER A 159 11.46 -23.65 4.36
C SER A 159 10.97 -23.07 5.69
N ASP A 160 10.87 -23.92 6.71
CA ASP A 160 10.38 -23.48 8.04
C ASP A 160 11.31 -22.44 8.67
N GLU A 161 12.62 -22.54 8.41
CA GLU A 161 13.62 -21.53 8.82
C GLU A 161 13.43 -20.20 8.08
N GLU A 162 13.21 -20.22 6.77
CA GLU A 162 12.94 -19.02 5.99
C GLU A 162 11.63 -18.34 6.38
N LYS A 163 10.59 -19.10 6.77
CA LYS A 163 9.35 -18.55 7.30
C LYS A 163 9.57 -17.80 8.62
N LEU A 164 10.34 -18.40 9.54
CA LEU A 164 10.70 -17.74 10.81
C LEU A 164 11.52 -16.47 10.56
N LEU A 165 12.48 -16.50 9.64
CA LEU A 165 13.26 -15.32 9.26
C LEU A 165 12.39 -14.24 8.59
N LYS A 166 11.42 -14.63 7.77
CA LYS A 166 10.45 -13.70 7.17
C LYS A 166 9.63 -12.99 8.25
N GLU A 167 9.06 -13.75 9.20
CA GLU A 167 8.26 -13.21 10.30
C GLU A 167 9.10 -12.24 11.16
N TYR A 168 10.30 -12.66 11.55
CA TYR A 168 11.25 -11.81 12.28
C TYR A 168 11.58 -10.52 11.53
N ALA A 169 11.99 -10.63 10.26
CA ALA A 169 12.37 -9.48 9.46
C ALA A 169 11.20 -8.52 9.20
N ASP A 170 9.98 -9.02 9.05
CA ASP A 170 8.78 -8.18 8.92
C ASP A 170 8.50 -7.37 10.20
N GLU A 171 8.59 -8.01 11.37
CA GLU A 171 8.41 -7.34 12.66
C GLU A 171 9.47 -6.26 12.90
N GLU A 172 10.75 -6.58 12.67
CA GLU A 172 11.85 -5.64 12.88
C GLU A 172 11.82 -4.49 11.87
N ALA A 173 11.52 -4.75 10.59
CA ALA A 173 11.42 -3.71 9.58
C ALA A 173 10.31 -2.68 9.91
N LYS A 174 9.19 -3.12 10.49
CA LYS A 174 8.12 -2.22 10.94
C LYS A 174 8.62 -1.27 12.03
N GLN A 175 9.34 -1.78 13.02
CA GLN A 175 9.91 -0.96 14.10
C GLN A 175 10.93 0.05 13.57
N VAL A 176 11.79 -0.37 12.66
CA VAL A 176 12.77 0.49 11.98
C VAL A 176 12.05 1.60 11.19
N LEU A 177 11.02 1.26 10.41
CA LEU A 177 10.26 2.23 9.62
C LEU A 177 9.51 3.23 10.48
N GLU A 178 8.91 2.78 11.59
CA GLU A 178 8.25 3.66 12.57
C GLU A 178 9.24 4.65 13.20
N THR A 179 10.41 4.16 13.59
CA THR A 179 11.47 4.98 14.19
C THR A 179 12.00 6.00 13.20
N LEU A 180 12.32 5.59 11.96
CA LEU A 180 12.79 6.50 10.91
C LEU A 180 11.74 7.59 10.64
N THR A 181 10.48 7.20 10.48
CA THR A 181 9.38 8.14 10.20
C THR A 181 9.22 9.16 11.33
N ARG A 182 9.37 8.73 12.60
CA ARG A 182 9.36 9.64 13.75
C ARG A 182 10.54 10.61 13.71
N LEU A 183 11.76 10.13 13.49
CA LEU A 183 12.97 10.98 13.45
C LEU A 183 12.92 11.99 12.31
N MET A 184 12.44 11.60 11.13
CA MET A 184 12.24 12.55 10.01
C MET A 184 11.25 13.65 10.37
N ARG A 185 10.22 13.33 11.17
CA ARG A 185 9.24 14.29 11.67
C ARG A 185 9.87 15.29 12.64
N GLU A 186 10.65 14.78 13.58
CA GLU A 186 11.38 15.58 14.57
C GLU A 186 12.39 16.50 13.89
N GLN A 187 13.18 15.97 12.94
CA GLN A 187 14.13 16.74 12.14
C GLN A 187 13.44 17.90 11.40
N LYS A 188 12.26 17.69 10.80
CA LYS A 188 11.51 18.77 10.14
C LYS A 188 10.97 19.81 11.12
N SER A 189 10.58 19.40 12.33
CA SER A 189 10.22 20.34 13.41
C SER A 189 11.43 21.19 13.82
N TYR A 190 12.62 20.58 13.93
CA TYR A 190 13.86 21.28 14.24
C TYR A 190 14.24 22.29 13.16
N GLU A 191 14.18 21.90 11.89
CA GLU A 191 14.43 22.79 10.75
C GLU A 191 13.56 24.06 10.83
N LYS A 192 12.24 23.90 10.99
CA LYS A 192 11.29 25.00 11.10
C LYS A 192 11.50 25.86 12.35
N THR A 193 11.97 25.27 13.45
CA THR A 193 12.29 26.01 14.68
C THR A 193 13.59 26.79 14.52
N LEU A 194 14.58 26.20 13.85
CA LEU A 194 15.86 26.84 13.54
C LEU A 194 15.69 28.00 12.59
N ASP A 195 14.81 27.90 11.57
CA ASP A 195 14.48 29.02 10.68
C ASP A 195 13.99 30.24 11.48
N ARG A 196 13.08 30.01 12.45
CA ARG A 196 12.57 31.07 13.34
C ARG A 196 13.66 31.64 14.24
N LEU A 197 14.49 30.79 14.84
CA LEU A 197 15.62 31.22 15.66
C LEU A 197 16.62 32.03 14.84
N ASN A 198 16.83 31.66 13.58
CA ASN A 198 17.80 32.28 12.70
C ASN A 198 17.43 33.71 12.29
N GLU A 199 16.16 34.08 12.40
CA GLU A 199 15.72 35.48 12.27
C GLU A 199 16.28 36.37 13.39
N ALA A 200 16.48 35.82 14.60
CA ALA A 200 16.88 36.57 15.80
C ALA A 200 18.31 36.28 16.29
N LEU A 201 18.85 35.10 16.00
CA LEU A 201 20.10 34.57 16.55
C LEU A 201 21.01 34.01 15.46
N ILE A 202 22.32 34.02 15.72
CA ILE A 202 23.29 33.27 14.93
C ILE A 202 23.29 31.81 15.43
N VAL A 203 22.63 30.92 14.68
CA VAL A 203 22.47 29.48 15.03
C VAL A 203 23.13 28.53 14.03
N ASN A 204 24.17 28.98 13.33
CA ASN A 204 24.83 28.22 12.25
C ASN A 204 25.29 26.81 12.68
N GLU A 205 25.74 26.64 13.92
CA GLU A 205 26.15 25.33 14.43
C GLU A 205 24.96 24.36 14.52
N LEU A 206 23.82 24.82 15.06
CA LEU A 206 22.61 23.99 15.19
C LEU A 206 22.01 23.67 13.81
N VAL A 207 22.06 24.61 12.87
CA VAL A 207 21.67 24.39 11.47
C VAL A 207 22.54 23.30 10.85
N GLY A 208 23.87 23.38 11.00
CA GLY A 208 24.79 22.37 10.48
C GLY A 208 24.55 20.97 11.08
N LEU A 209 24.24 20.88 12.38
CA LEU A 209 23.88 19.60 13.01
C LEU A 209 22.54 19.05 12.50
N ASN A 210 21.55 19.92 12.27
CA ASN A 210 20.27 19.51 11.70
C ASN A 210 20.41 19.03 10.25
N GLU A 211 21.27 19.66 9.45
CA GLU A 211 21.61 19.22 8.09
C GLU A 211 22.33 17.86 8.10
N GLN A 212 23.24 17.63 9.05
CA GLN A 212 23.90 16.33 9.22
C GLN A 212 22.89 15.23 9.59
N LEU A 213 21.97 15.52 10.51
CA LEU A 213 20.88 14.59 10.85
C LEU A 213 20.00 14.31 9.63
N GLU A 214 19.61 15.33 8.86
CA GLU A 214 18.83 15.16 7.62
C GLU A 214 19.55 14.25 6.62
N GLN A 215 20.86 14.43 6.44
CA GLN A 215 21.66 13.57 5.55
C GLN A 215 21.72 12.13 6.03
N SER A 216 21.90 11.91 7.34
CA SER A 216 21.90 10.57 7.91
C SER A 216 20.55 9.87 7.71
N LEU A 217 19.44 10.55 8.02
CA LEU A 217 18.09 9.99 7.84
C LEU A 217 17.78 9.68 6.37
N LYS A 218 18.23 10.51 5.41
CA LYS A 218 18.13 10.20 3.97
C LYS A 218 18.95 8.98 3.58
N GLN A 219 20.10 8.76 4.21
CA GLN A 219 20.88 7.54 4.00
C GLN A 219 20.12 6.31 4.52
N ARG A 220 19.49 6.38 5.70
CA ARG A 220 18.66 5.29 6.24
C ARG A 220 17.47 4.98 5.35
N GLU A 221 16.82 6.01 4.80
CA GLU A 221 15.75 5.84 3.83
C GLU A 221 16.22 5.04 2.60
N ALA A 222 17.40 5.35 2.06
CA ALA A 222 17.99 4.61 0.94
C ALA A 222 18.36 3.15 1.31
N GLU A 223 18.84 2.90 2.52
CA GLU A 223 19.14 1.56 3.02
C GLU A 223 17.85 0.71 3.17
N ILE A 224 16.76 1.31 3.64
CA ILE A 224 15.44 0.65 3.69
C ILE A 224 14.92 0.36 2.27
N MET A 225 15.13 1.24 1.29
CA MET A 225 14.78 0.95 -0.10
C MET A 225 15.56 -0.26 -0.65
N ASN A 226 16.84 -0.39 -0.31
CA ASN A 226 17.62 -1.58 -0.66
C ASN A 226 17.09 -2.84 0.06
N ALA A 227 16.73 -2.73 1.35
CA ALA A 227 16.09 -3.82 2.08
C ALA A 227 14.76 -4.26 1.44
N GLN A 228 13.98 -3.33 0.87
CA GLN A 228 12.77 -3.64 0.11
C GLN A 228 13.06 -4.49 -1.13
N GLU A 229 14.17 -4.25 -1.84
CA GLU A 229 14.58 -5.10 -2.97
C GLU A 229 14.96 -6.51 -2.51
N ILE A 230 15.64 -6.63 -1.36
CA ILE A 230 16.00 -7.93 -0.76
C ILE A 230 14.75 -8.69 -0.31
N TRP A 231 13.77 -7.98 0.27
CA TRP A 231 12.46 -8.48 0.66
C TRP A 231 11.69 -9.02 -0.56
N ALA A 232 11.64 -8.27 -1.66
CA ALA A 232 10.97 -8.69 -2.90
C ALA A 232 11.60 -9.94 -3.53
N LEU A 233 12.91 -10.16 -3.32
CA LEU A 233 13.61 -11.37 -3.74
C LEU A 233 13.51 -12.52 -2.74
N GLU A 234 12.78 -12.33 -1.63
CA GLU A 234 12.60 -13.28 -0.53
C GLU A 234 13.91 -13.82 0.06
N LYS A 235 14.94 -12.97 0.14
CA LYS A 235 16.26 -13.32 0.69
C LYS A 235 16.34 -13.00 2.18
N TYR A 236 15.51 -13.67 2.98
CA TYR A 236 15.26 -13.30 4.39
C TYR A 236 16.48 -13.32 5.30
N PHE A 237 17.49 -14.16 5.04
CA PHE A 237 18.74 -14.12 5.79
C PHE A 237 19.49 -12.79 5.59
N LEU A 238 19.70 -12.39 4.34
CA LEU A 238 20.36 -11.10 4.02
C LEU A 238 19.52 -9.91 4.47
N LEU A 239 18.20 -10.05 4.43
CA LEU A 239 17.29 -9.03 4.89
C LEU A 239 17.39 -8.81 6.41
N ALA A 240 17.42 -9.89 7.19
CA ALA A 240 17.54 -9.81 8.64
C ALA A 240 18.85 -9.10 9.04
N ASP A 241 19.96 -9.45 8.37
CA ASP A 241 21.25 -8.76 8.56
C ASP A 241 21.15 -7.27 8.19
N ALA A 242 20.56 -6.94 7.04
CA ALA A 242 20.40 -5.56 6.58
C ALA A 242 19.53 -4.72 7.54
N ILE A 243 18.42 -5.28 8.05
CA ILE A 243 17.55 -4.59 9.01
C ILE A 243 18.29 -4.33 10.33
N ALA A 244 19.05 -5.31 10.83
CA ALA A 244 19.82 -5.15 12.06
C ALA A 244 20.90 -4.05 11.93
N GLU A 245 21.58 -3.96 10.78
CA GLU A 245 22.53 -2.88 10.50
C GLU A 245 21.87 -1.49 10.46
N ILE A 246 20.66 -1.41 9.85
CA ILE A 246 19.87 -0.18 9.84
C ILE A 246 19.44 0.18 11.25
N GLU A 247 18.93 -0.76 12.04
CA GLU A 247 18.48 -0.55 13.42
C GLU A 247 19.60 0.01 14.29
N GLU A 248 20.80 -0.59 14.26
CA GLU A 248 21.97 -0.11 15.01
C GLU A 248 22.32 1.33 14.65
N SER A 249 22.29 1.63 13.35
CA SER A 249 22.60 2.97 12.85
C SER A 249 21.52 4.00 13.21
N LEU A 250 20.25 3.59 13.18
CA LEU A 250 19.11 4.43 13.54
C LEU A 250 19.11 4.76 15.03
N ALA A 251 19.58 3.85 15.89
CA ALA A 251 19.77 4.10 17.31
C ALA A 251 20.87 5.15 17.59
N TYR A 252 21.83 5.32 16.68
CA TYR A 252 22.78 6.44 16.72
C TYR A 252 22.09 7.75 16.32
N ASP A 253 21.33 7.74 15.21
CA ASP A 253 20.60 8.91 14.72
C ASP A 253 19.59 9.43 15.75
N GLU A 254 18.94 8.54 16.52
CA GLU A 254 18.04 8.92 17.60
C GLU A 254 18.76 9.68 18.74
N LYS A 255 19.98 9.28 19.10
CA LYS A 255 20.78 9.98 20.10
C LYS A 255 21.18 11.37 19.63
N GLU A 256 21.58 11.50 18.36
CA GLU A 256 21.90 12.79 17.74
C GLU A 256 20.67 13.69 17.67
N ALA A 257 19.51 13.17 17.26
CA ALA A 257 18.25 13.91 17.24
C ALA A 257 17.82 14.39 18.62
N SER A 258 17.96 13.55 19.65
CA SER A 258 17.65 13.90 21.05
C SER A 258 18.58 14.98 21.59
N SER A 259 19.89 14.85 21.33
CA SER A 259 20.90 15.86 21.67
C SER A 259 20.61 17.21 21.00
N LEU A 260 20.36 17.20 19.68
CA LEU A 260 20.00 18.37 18.90
C LEU A 260 18.72 19.03 19.43
N GLY A 261 17.67 18.25 19.68
CA GLY A 261 16.41 18.72 20.23
C GLY A 261 16.58 19.41 21.59
N SER A 262 17.39 18.83 22.48
CA SER A 262 17.71 19.45 23.78
C SER A 262 18.44 20.79 23.62
N ARG A 263 19.37 20.89 22.66
CA ARG A 263 20.11 22.15 22.40
C ARG A 263 19.17 23.22 21.83
N ILE A 264 18.34 22.87 20.85
CA ILE A 264 17.36 23.78 20.24
C ILE A 264 16.39 24.30 21.32
N ASN A 265 15.79 23.40 22.11
CA ASN A 265 14.86 23.78 23.17
C ASN A 265 15.53 24.69 24.20
N GLY A 266 16.74 24.35 24.64
CA GLY A 266 17.52 25.19 25.55
C GLY A 266 17.77 26.61 24.99
N THR A 267 18.11 26.73 23.71
CA THR A 267 18.29 28.03 23.05
C THR A 267 16.98 28.82 22.99
N VAL A 268 15.86 28.18 22.63
CA VAL A 268 14.53 28.81 22.64
C VAL A 268 14.17 29.32 24.04
N GLU A 269 14.36 28.50 25.07
CA GLU A 269 14.07 28.85 26.47
C GLU A 269 14.95 30.00 26.96
N SER A 270 16.25 29.99 26.68
CA SER A 270 17.14 31.11 27.01
C SER A 270 16.70 32.41 26.31
N TYR A 271 16.40 32.36 25.01
CA TYR A 271 15.97 33.53 24.27
C TYR A 271 14.66 34.12 24.81
N ASN A 272 13.66 33.29 25.07
CA ASN A 272 12.38 33.74 25.62
C ASN A 272 12.53 34.29 27.05
N ARG A 273 13.43 33.70 27.87
CA ARG A 273 13.76 34.24 29.20
C ARG A 273 14.35 35.65 29.11
N LEU A 274 15.21 35.92 28.12
CA LEU A 274 15.75 37.27 27.90
C LEU A 274 14.66 38.27 27.53
N ILE A 275 13.72 37.89 26.66
CA ILE A 275 12.58 38.75 26.32
C ILE A 275 11.75 39.07 27.57
N SER A 276 11.45 38.06 28.39
CA SER A 276 10.73 38.28 29.66
C SER A 276 11.51 39.19 30.62
N ALA A 277 12.84 39.03 30.69
CA ALA A 277 13.69 39.88 31.53
C ALA A 277 13.71 41.32 31.03
N LEU A 278 13.80 41.55 29.71
CA LEU A 278 13.76 42.88 29.11
C LEU A 278 12.41 43.58 29.34
N ASN A 279 11.29 42.86 29.19
CA ASN A 279 9.96 43.38 29.52
C ASN A 279 9.86 43.79 31.00
N SER A 280 10.32 42.91 31.91
CA SER A 280 10.40 43.23 33.34
C SER A 280 11.29 44.45 33.61
N THR A 281 12.43 44.58 32.93
CA THR A 281 13.34 45.72 33.06
C THR A 281 12.67 47.02 32.59
N ALA A 282 11.93 46.99 31.47
CA ALA A 282 11.16 48.14 31.00
C ALA A 282 10.13 48.58 32.05
N ASP A 283 9.39 47.64 32.65
CA ASP A 283 8.39 47.95 33.67
C ASP A 283 9.01 48.49 34.96
N LYS A 284 10.14 47.95 35.40
CA LYS A 284 10.90 48.48 36.55
C LYS A 284 11.38 49.90 36.29
N LEU A 285 11.93 50.17 35.11
CA LEU A 285 12.39 51.51 34.73
C LEU A 285 11.25 52.51 34.58
N ARG A 286 10.07 52.10 34.09
CA ARG A 286 8.87 52.96 34.08
C ARG A 286 8.47 53.38 35.49
N LYS A 287 8.37 52.42 36.42
CA LYS A 287 8.06 52.70 37.83
C LYS A 287 9.11 53.61 38.50
N ALA A 288 10.39 53.37 38.22
CA ALA A 288 11.46 54.22 38.73
C ALA A 288 11.40 55.65 38.16
N ALA A 289 11.07 55.80 36.88
CA ALA A 289 10.88 57.11 36.25
C ALA A 289 9.71 57.88 36.88
N ASP A 290 8.60 57.20 37.18
CA ASP A 290 7.46 57.81 37.86
C ASP A 290 7.82 58.32 39.27
N GLY A 291 8.64 57.59 40.03
CA GLY A 291 9.04 58.00 41.39
C GLY A 291 10.24 58.94 41.48
N ALA A 292 11.03 59.10 40.41
CA ALA A 292 12.24 59.95 40.41
C ALA A 292 11.95 61.46 40.30
N ILE A 293 10.68 61.86 40.17
CA ILE A 293 10.22 63.25 39.98
C ILE A 293 10.62 64.20 41.14
N VAL A 294 11.05 63.63 42.28
CA VAL A 294 11.41 64.37 43.50
C VAL A 294 12.93 64.60 43.70
N SER A 295 13.81 63.95 42.92
CA SER A 295 15.27 64.05 43.09
C SER A 295 15.99 64.18 41.75
N GLU A 296 16.73 65.28 41.56
CA GLU A 296 17.49 65.56 40.34
C GLU A 296 18.56 64.48 40.06
N GLU A 297 19.26 64.02 41.10
CA GLU A 297 20.26 62.96 41.00
C GLU A 297 19.64 61.60 40.59
N THR A 298 18.49 61.27 41.17
CA THR A 298 17.78 60.03 40.85
C THR A 298 17.20 60.09 39.44
N ALA A 299 16.64 61.23 39.05
CA ALA A 299 16.10 61.46 37.71
C ALA A 299 17.19 61.30 36.63
N ASP A 300 18.38 61.85 36.84
CA ASP A 300 19.51 61.72 35.91
C ASP A 300 19.95 60.25 35.77
N ARG A 301 20.04 59.52 36.88
CA ARG A 301 20.39 58.08 36.87
C ARG A 301 19.33 57.24 36.16
N VAL A 302 18.04 57.49 36.40
CA VAL A 302 16.95 56.79 35.69
C VAL A 302 16.99 57.13 34.19
N SER A 303 17.13 58.40 33.83
CA SER A 303 17.18 58.81 32.42
C SER A 303 18.37 58.17 31.68
N LEU A 304 19.53 58.03 32.32
CA LEU A 304 20.68 57.32 31.77
C LEU A 304 20.36 55.84 31.53
N LEU A 305 19.74 55.15 32.50
CA LEU A 305 19.37 53.74 32.36
C LEU A 305 18.30 53.52 31.30
N VAL A 306 17.35 54.45 31.15
CA VAL A 306 16.36 54.43 30.07
C VAL A 306 17.03 54.60 28.70
N SER A 307 18.00 55.51 28.57
CA SER A 307 18.79 55.65 27.34
C SER A 307 19.53 54.36 27.01
N GLN A 308 20.20 53.76 28.00
CA GLN A 308 20.90 52.47 27.84
C GLN A 308 19.94 51.34 27.48
N PHE A 309 18.72 51.34 28.03
CA PHE A 309 17.67 50.38 27.67
C PHE A 309 17.24 50.54 26.21
N ASN A 310 17.04 51.76 25.75
CA ASN A 310 16.64 52.03 24.37
C ASN A 310 17.73 51.62 23.36
N GLU A 311 19.00 51.89 23.67
CA GLU A 311 20.14 51.40 22.87
C GLU A 311 20.24 49.87 22.90
N LEU A 312 19.98 49.26 24.06
CA LEU A 312 19.97 47.81 24.23
C LEU A 312 18.89 47.16 23.35
N ILE A 313 17.65 47.63 23.38
CA ILE A 313 16.57 47.00 22.59
C ILE A 313 16.78 47.17 21.07
N GLU A 314 17.39 48.28 20.65
CA GLU A 314 17.78 48.48 19.25
C GLU A 314 18.87 47.48 18.85
N SER A 315 19.94 47.35 19.67
CA SER A 315 21.00 46.37 19.42
C SER A 315 20.54 44.92 19.57
N PHE A 316 19.59 44.63 20.46
CA PHE A 316 19.00 43.29 20.64
C PHE A 316 18.19 42.84 19.42
N SER A 317 17.74 43.78 18.58
CA SER A 317 17.08 43.46 17.31
C SER A 317 18.07 42.93 16.25
N ASN A 318 19.38 43.18 16.42
CA ASN A 318 20.39 42.63 15.54
C ASN A 318 20.61 41.13 15.78
N ARG A 319 20.90 40.39 14.72
CA ARG A 319 21.21 38.96 14.80
C ARG A 319 22.62 38.74 15.37
N THR A 320 22.69 38.23 16.60
CA THR A 320 23.92 37.97 17.38
C THR A 320 23.85 36.58 18.03
N THR A 321 24.90 36.14 18.75
CA THR A 321 24.79 34.88 19.50
C THR A 321 23.91 35.06 20.75
N ILE A 322 23.44 33.95 21.33
CA ILE A 322 22.63 34.01 22.55
C ILE A 322 23.46 34.53 23.73
N GLU A 323 24.73 34.16 23.83
CA GLU A 323 25.66 34.58 24.88
C GLU A 323 25.88 36.10 24.83
N GLU A 324 26.05 36.67 23.63
CA GLU A 324 26.17 38.13 23.45
C GLU A 324 24.89 38.86 23.90
N LYS A 325 23.71 38.29 23.60
CA LYS A 325 22.43 38.86 24.07
C LYS A 325 22.26 38.75 25.59
N GLU A 326 22.68 37.63 26.19
CA GLU A 326 22.65 37.42 27.64
C GLU A 326 23.56 38.44 28.35
N GLU A 327 24.78 38.64 27.88
CA GLU A 327 25.73 39.60 28.46
C GLU A 327 25.17 41.02 28.48
N LEU A 328 24.60 41.45 27.34
CA LEU A 328 24.02 42.79 27.19
C LEU A 328 22.80 42.99 28.11
N ALA A 329 21.91 42.01 28.20
CA ALA A 329 20.67 42.13 28.95
C ALA A 329 20.86 42.04 30.48
N VAL A 330 21.74 41.17 30.97
CA VAL A 330 21.91 40.89 32.40
C VAL A 330 22.44 42.11 33.15
N ASN A 331 23.44 42.81 32.59
CA ASN A 331 24.06 43.96 33.25
C ASN A 331 23.06 45.10 33.46
N LEU A 332 22.26 45.41 32.43
CA LEU A 332 21.26 46.47 32.52
C LEU A 332 20.10 46.09 33.45
N THR A 333 19.63 44.84 33.36
CA THR A 333 18.55 44.33 34.21
C THR A 333 18.89 44.46 35.69
N LYS A 334 20.14 44.15 36.07
CA LYS A 334 20.62 44.29 37.44
C LYS A 334 20.60 45.76 37.91
N LYS A 335 21.12 46.69 37.10
CA LYS A 335 21.12 48.13 37.43
C LYS A 335 19.70 48.71 37.53
N ALA A 336 18.80 48.27 36.66
CA ALA A 336 17.40 48.66 36.70
C ALA A 336 16.69 48.16 37.97
N GLU A 337 17.06 46.97 38.46
CA GLU A 337 16.54 46.43 39.71
C GLU A 337 17.06 47.19 40.94
N GLU A 338 18.35 47.55 40.96
CA GLU A 338 18.94 48.38 42.01
C GLU A 338 18.24 49.74 42.11
N ILE A 339 18.07 50.47 40.99
CA ILE A 339 17.43 51.80 41.01
C ILE A 339 15.93 51.74 41.33
N ALA A 340 15.22 50.69 40.87
CA ALA A 340 13.81 50.52 41.19
C ALA A 340 13.58 50.23 42.68
N GLY A 341 14.57 49.64 43.37
CA GLY A 341 14.54 49.47 44.82
C GLY A 341 14.84 50.75 45.61
N GLU A 342 15.55 51.72 45.03
CA GLU A 342 15.86 53.01 45.66
C GLU A 342 14.67 54.00 45.63
N VAL A 343 13.75 53.83 44.69
CA VAL A 343 12.65 54.76 44.43
C VAL A 343 11.33 54.18 44.91
N ASP A 344 10.90 54.56 46.13
CA ASP A 344 9.59 54.21 46.66
C ASP A 344 8.56 55.30 46.31
N ALA A 345 8.04 55.24 45.09
CA ALA A 345 7.04 56.19 44.58
C ALA A 345 5.80 56.30 45.48
N LYS A 346 5.44 55.21 46.18
CA LYS A 346 4.29 55.17 47.10
C LYS A 346 4.60 55.97 48.37
N LYS A 347 5.76 55.73 48.97
CA LYS A 347 6.24 56.49 50.15
C LYS A 347 6.39 57.96 49.85
N GLU A 348 6.91 58.30 48.67
CA GLU A 348 7.09 59.70 48.30
C GLU A 348 5.76 60.40 47.99
N SER A 349 4.80 59.73 47.34
CA SER A 349 3.44 60.28 47.15
C SER A 349 2.80 60.63 48.49
N LEU A 350 2.83 59.68 49.43
CA LEU A 350 2.30 59.89 50.79
C LEU A 350 3.02 61.00 51.53
N ARG A 351 4.35 61.10 51.39
CA ARG A 351 5.11 62.16 52.02
C ARG A 351 4.67 63.53 51.53
N GLN A 352 4.55 63.73 50.21
CA GLN A 352 4.13 65.01 49.64
C GLN A 352 2.70 65.38 50.06
N GLU A 353 1.80 64.41 50.05
CA GLU A 353 0.41 64.56 50.48
C GLU A 353 0.28 64.93 51.97
N LEU A 354 1.00 64.24 52.85
CA LEU A 354 1.02 64.55 54.28
C LEU A 354 1.58 65.95 54.57
N GLU A 355 2.65 66.36 53.87
CA GLU A 355 3.21 67.70 54.01
C GLU A 355 2.22 68.79 53.59
N GLN A 356 1.37 68.52 52.59
CA GLN A 356 0.30 69.42 52.18
C GLN A 356 -0.82 69.50 53.22
N ASP A 357 -1.25 68.35 53.74
CA ASP A 357 -2.28 68.26 54.78
C ASP A 357 -1.84 69.04 56.03
N ILE A 358 -0.60 68.79 56.50
CA ILE A 358 0.02 69.49 57.63
C ILE A 358 0.10 71.00 57.37
N ALA A 359 0.47 71.41 56.15
CA ALA A 359 0.57 72.82 55.80
C ALA A 359 -0.80 73.52 55.83
N LYS A 360 -1.87 72.86 55.37
CA LYS A 360 -3.25 73.40 55.43
C LYS A 360 -3.74 73.54 56.87
N ASP A 361 -3.51 72.52 57.70
CA ASP A 361 -3.85 72.56 59.12
C ASP A 361 -3.04 73.64 59.86
N ALA A 362 -1.76 73.83 59.51
CA ALA A 362 -0.93 74.88 60.11
C ALA A 362 -1.44 76.29 59.79
N LEU A 363 -1.96 76.48 58.57
CA LEU A 363 -2.58 77.74 58.17
C LEU A 363 -3.91 77.98 58.90
N CYS A 364 -4.70 76.91 59.07
CA CYS A 364 -5.94 76.94 59.83
C CYS A 364 -5.70 77.31 61.30
N GLU A 365 -4.71 76.68 61.95
CA GLU A 365 -4.36 76.94 63.35
C GLU A 365 -3.78 78.36 63.55
N ALA A 366 -2.88 78.81 62.65
CA ALA A 366 -2.22 80.11 62.81
C ALA A 366 -3.11 81.31 62.46
N ALA A 367 -4.01 81.17 61.48
CA ALA A 367 -4.75 82.28 60.88
C ALA A 367 -6.27 82.09 60.81
N GLY A 368 -6.80 80.92 61.17
CA GLY A 368 -8.23 80.60 61.03
C GLY A 368 -8.68 80.41 59.57
N ILE A 369 -7.74 80.32 58.62
CA ILE A 369 -8.01 80.12 57.19
C ILE A 369 -7.84 78.63 56.90
N CYS A 370 -8.96 77.90 56.83
CA CYS A 370 -8.96 76.45 56.78
C CYS A 370 -9.39 75.95 55.40
N TYR A 371 -8.65 74.99 54.85
CA TYR A 371 -8.92 74.35 53.57
C TYR A 371 -9.22 72.87 53.79
N GLU A 372 -10.17 72.31 53.04
CA GLU A 372 -10.48 70.89 53.12
C GLU A 372 -9.30 70.03 52.61
N HIS A 373 -9.06 68.93 53.32
CA HIS A 373 -8.17 67.84 52.94
C HIS A 373 -8.61 66.55 53.65
N PRO A 374 -8.14 65.36 53.20
CA PRO A 374 -8.41 64.11 53.90
C PRO A 374 -7.86 64.15 55.33
N SER A 375 -8.61 63.55 56.25
CA SER A 375 -8.13 63.26 57.61
C SER A 375 -6.98 62.24 57.59
N ILE A 376 -6.20 62.17 58.67
CA ILE A 376 -5.11 61.20 58.78
C ILE A 376 -5.61 59.74 58.71
N GLU A 377 -6.82 59.45 59.22
CA GLU A 377 -7.45 58.14 59.09
C GLU A 377 -7.74 57.81 57.61
N GLU A 378 -8.32 58.75 56.87
CA GLU A 378 -8.61 58.58 55.43
C GLU A 378 -7.33 58.43 54.60
N ARG A 379 -6.30 59.25 54.85
CA ARG A 379 -4.98 59.16 54.19
C ARG A 379 -4.31 57.81 54.46
N SER A 380 -4.43 57.31 55.69
CA SER A 380 -3.88 56.00 56.07
C SER A 380 -4.57 54.82 55.38
N ALA A 381 -5.84 54.98 54.99
CA ALA A 381 -6.65 53.97 54.30
C ALA A 381 -6.66 54.11 52.76
N GLU A 382 -6.07 55.17 52.22
CA GLU A 382 -6.12 55.51 50.79
C GLU A 382 -5.49 54.41 49.91
N ALA A 383 -6.25 53.98 48.89
CA ALA A 383 -5.90 52.82 48.06
C ALA A 383 -5.11 53.21 46.79
N GLU A 384 -5.40 54.36 46.20
CA GLU A 384 -4.69 54.88 45.03
C GLU A 384 -3.87 56.10 45.43
N LEU A 385 -2.55 56.00 45.31
CA LEU A 385 -1.61 57.09 45.54
C LEU A 385 -0.89 57.38 44.24
N ARG A 386 -0.88 58.64 43.82
CA ARG A 386 -0.23 59.06 42.57
C ARG A 386 0.63 60.27 42.85
N LEU A 387 1.94 60.06 42.74
CA LEU A 387 2.92 61.11 42.97
C LEU A 387 2.69 62.33 42.08
N SER A 388 2.17 62.15 40.86
CA SER A 388 1.80 63.26 39.97
C SER A 388 0.67 64.14 40.50
N GLU A 389 -0.34 63.54 41.15
CA GLU A 389 -1.46 64.25 41.78
C GLU A 389 -1.00 64.91 43.09
N ALA A 390 -0.22 64.20 43.90
CA ALA A 390 0.45 64.75 45.07
C ALA A 390 1.27 66.00 44.68
N CYS A 391 2.09 65.92 43.65
CA CYS A 391 2.89 67.04 43.18
C CYS A 391 2.06 68.25 42.72
N ALA A 392 0.90 68.04 42.09
CA ALA A 392 -0.01 69.13 41.71
C ALA A 392 -0.61 69.84 42.94
N GLY A 393 -0.88 69.09 44.02
CA GLY A 393 -1.39 69.64 45.28
C GLY A 393 -0.42 70.61 45.97
N THR A 394 0.89 70.40 45.86
CA THR A 394 1.91 71.31 46.42
C THR A 394 1.82 72.73 45.83
N ASP A 395 1.52 72.85 44.53
CA ASP A 395 1.31 74.16 43.90
C ASP A 395 0.02 74.83 44.39
N SER A 396 -1.02 74.05 44.69
CA SER A 396 -2.27 74.53 45.28
C SER A 396 -2.03 75.11 46.67
N VAL A 397 -1.38 74.37 47.57
CA VAL A 397 -1.12 74.84 48.94
C VAL A 397 -0.27 76.13 48.94
N ARG A 398 0.70 76.24 48.04
CA ARG A 398 1.48 77.48 47.86
C ARG A 398 0.64 78.65 47.37
N ALA A 399 -0.41 78.40 46.58
CA ALA A 399 -1.36 79.44 46.17
C ALA A 399 -2.27 79.84 47.34
N ASP A 400 -2.74 78.87 48.13
CA ASP A 400 -3.56 79.09 49.33
C ASP A 400 -2.85 79.98 50.35
N TYR A 401 -1.56 79.72 50.60
CA TYR A 401 -0.72 80.56 51.47
C TYR A 401 -0.48 81.96 50.91
N ARG A 402 -0.33 82.08 49.58
CA ARG A 402 -0.18 83.39 48.93
C ARG A 402 -1.45 84.22 49.08
N GLU A 403 -2.61 83.63 48.85
CA GLU A 403 -3.91 84.28 49.03
C GLU A 403 -4.12 84.69 50.50
N ALA A 404 -3.81 83.79 51.44
CA ALA A 404 -3.86 84.09 52.87
C ALA A 404 -2.95 85.27 53.25
N ARG A 405 -1.71 85.28 52.76
CA ARG A 405 -0.75 86.36 53.00
C ARG A 405 -1.25 87.68 52.40
N GLU A 406 -1.74 87.67 51.16
CA GLU A 406 -2.29 88.85 50.49
C GLU A 406 -3.51 89.40 51.25
N GLY A 407 -4.38 88.54 51.77
CA GLY A 407 -5.53 88.92 52.59
C GLY A 407 -5.16 89.51 53.96
N LEU A 408 -3.99 89.14 54.50
CA LEU A 408 -3.47 89.63 55.79
C LEU A 408 -2.50 90.81 55.65
N GLN A 409 -2.20 91.27 54.43
CA GLN A 409 -1.15 92.27 54.17
C GLN A 409 -1.40 93.60 54.91
N GLU A 410 -2.65 94.08 54.97
CA GLU A 410 -2.99 95.32 55.69
C GLU A 410 -2.73 95.18 57.19
N GLN A 411 -3.08 94.02 57.77
CA GLN A 411 -2.79 93.74 59.19
C GLN A 411 -1.29 93.61 59.44
N TYR A 412 -0.55 92.99 58.52
CA TYR A 412 0.89 92.88 58.60
C TYR A 412 1.57 94.26 58.62
N ASP A 413 1.15 95.15 57.72
CA ASP A 413 1.73 96.49 57.58
C ASP A 413 1.39 97.38 58.80
N ASP A 414 0.19 97.24 59.37
CA ASP A 414 -0.28 98.01 60.54
C ASP A 414 0.43 97.62 61.86
N GLU A 415 0.86 96.36 62.00
CA GLU A 415 1.54 95.86 63.20
C GLU A 415 2.97 96.42 63.37
N ASN A 416 3.61 96.81 62.24
CA ASN A 416 4.96 97.39 62.21
C ASN A 416 5.98 96.60 63.04
N TYR A 417 6.08 95.30 62.75
CA TYR A 417 6.96 94.37 63.47
C TYR A 417 8.42 94.84 63.52
N THR A 418 9.12 94.50 64.61
CA THR A 418 10.56 94.77 64.74
C THR A 418 11.36 93.98 63.70
N SER A 419 12.40 94.59 63.15
CA SER A 419 13.35 93.92 62.26
C SER A 419 14.43 93.11 63.01
N SER A 420 14.25 92.85 64.32
CA SER A 420 15.24 92.13 65.12
C SER A 420 15.22 90.63 64.78
N GLY A 421 16.40 90.05 64.58
CA GLY A 421 16.54 88.62 64.32
C GLY A 421 16.05 87.72 65.47
N GLU A 422 16.06 88.23 66.70
CA GLU A 422 15.53 87.54 67.88
C GLU A 422 14.00 87.38 67.82
N PHE A 423 13.29 88.42 67.36
CA PHE A 423 11.84 88.37 67.19
C PHE A 423 11.46 87.37 66.10
N TRP A 424 12.04 87.52 64.90
CA TRP A 424 11.75 86.60 63.78
C TRP A 424 12.19 85.17 64.08
N GLY A 425 13.32 84.99 64.79
CA GLY A 425 13.71 83.68 65.30
C GLY A 425 12.65 83.05 66.20
N ASN A 426 12.02 83.84 67.08
CA ASN A 426 10.91 83.35 67.90
C ASN A 426 9.65 83.02 67.09
N VAL A 427 9.31 83.83 66.08
CA VAL A 427 8.17 83.56 65.18
C VAL A 427 8.41 82.30 64.36
N SER A 428 9.61 82.08 63.82
CA SER A 428 9.99 80.84 63.12
C SER A 428 9.86 79.62 64.03
N VAL A 429 10.26 79.74 65.30
CA VAL A 429 10.10 78.65 66.29
C VAL A 429 8.62 78.38 66.60
N LYS A 430 7.78 79.42 66.72
CA LYS A 430 6.33 79.24 66.88
C LYS A 430 5.70 78.56 65.66
N ALA A 431 6.07 78.95 64.45
CA ALA A 431 5.63 78.29 63.22
C ALA A 431 6.04 76.80 63.18
N ALA A 432 7.28 76.50 63.56
CA ALA A 432 7.76 75.11 63.66
C ALA A 432 7.02 74.31 64.75
N ASN A 433 6.71 74.93 65.90
CA ASN A 433 5.92 74.29 66.97
C ASN A 433 4.50 73.97 66.49
N ILE A 434 3.81 74.88 65.79
CA ILE A 434 2.47 74.63 65.22
C ILE A 434 2.50 73.40 64.32
N ARG A 435 3.47 73.34 63.39
CA ARG A 435 3.66 72.18 62.51
C ARG A 435 3.89 70.89 63.31
N GLN A 436 4.69 70.95 64.37
CA GLN A 436 4.99 69.78 65.19
C GLN A 436 3.78 69.33 66.04
N GLU A 437 2.97 70.26 66.53
CA GLU A 437 1.73 69.96 67.25
C GLU A 437 0.75 69.21 66.35
N ILE A 438 0.59 69.64 65.10
CA ILE A 438 -0.23 68.93 64.09
C ILE A 438 0.32 67.52 63.83
N ILE A 439 1.63 67.39 63.65
CA ILE A 439 2.26 66.06 63.49
C ILE A 439 1.98 65.17 64.70
N ASN A 440 2.03 65.69 65.92
CA ASN A 440 1.73 64.94 67.13
C ASN A 440 0.26 64.49 67.18
N VAL A 441 -0.68 65.33 66.72
CA VAL A 441 -2.10 64.97 66.58
C VAL A 441 -2.26 63.86 65.54
N TYR A 442 -1.67 64.01 64.36
CA TYR A 442 -1.73 63.02 63.29
C TYR A 442 -1.20 61.67 63.77
N LEU A 443 -0.07 61.65 64.49
CA LEU A 443 0.52 60.44 65.04
C LEU A 443 -0.33 59.79 66.14
N ALA A 444 -1.07 60.58 66.92
CA ALA A 444 -1.98 60.07 67.94
C ALA A 444 -3.25 59.45 67.34
N GLU A 445 -3.72 59.97 66.21
CA GLU A 445 -4.92 59.52 65.49
C GLU A 445 -4.61 58.45 64.43
N LEU A 446 -3.33 58.22 64.11
CA LEU A 446 -2.90 57.29 63.07
C LEU A 446 -3.28 55.84 63.37
N GLN A 447 -4.02 55.22 62.44
CA GLN A 447 -4.30 53.79 62.46
C GLN A 447 -3.16 53.01 61.80
N GLU A 448 -2.18 52.53 62.58
CA GLU A 448 -0.98 51.85 62.04
C GLU A 448 -1.28 50.56 61.25
N ASN A 449 -2.42 49.92 61.49
CA ASN A 449 -2.85 48.68 60.82
C ASN A 449 -3.54 48.91 59.45
N SER A 450 -3.70 50.17 59.04
CA SER A 450 -4.26 50.55 57.74
C SER A 450 -3.26 50.32 56.59
N SER A 451 -3.74 50.46 55.35
CA SER A 451 -2.96 50.22 54.11
C SER A 451 -1.64 50.99 54.03
N ASN A 452 -1.58 52.18 54.63
CA ASN A 452 -0.42 53.07 54.63
C ASN A 452 0.08 53.41 56.04
N GLY A 453 -0.57 52.93 57.10
CA GLY A 453 -0.33 53.36 58.49
C GLY A 453 1.13 53.28 58.93
N GLN A 454 1.80 52.14 58.71
CA GLN A 454 3.22 51.99 59.05
C GLN A 454 4.13 52.94 58.27
N LEU A 455 3.80 53.19 57.00
CA LEU A 455 4.59 54.05 56.11
C LEU A 455 4.44 55.52 56.51
N ILE A 456 3.22 55.94 56.89
CA ILE A 456 2.94 57.27 57.43
C ILE A 456 3.68 57.50 58.76
N ARG A 457 3.68 56.50 59.65
CA ARG A 457 4.45 56.56 60.92
C ARG A 457 5.94 56.70 60.68
N GLU A 458 6.47 56.09 59.62
CA GLU A 458 7.87 56.24 59.22
C GLU A 458 8.19 57.63 58.66
N ILE A 459 7.24 58.23 57.93
CA ILE A 459 7.39 59.57 57.32
C ILE A 459 7.32 60.68 58.39
N LEU A 460 6.35 60.60 59.30
CA LEU A 460 6.11 61.62 60.32
C LEU A 460 7.10 61.47 61.48
N THR A 461 7.89 62.52 61.74
CA THR A 461 8.91 62.52 62.79
C THR A 461 8.47 63.35 64.01
N GLU A 462 8.55 62.76 65.21
CA GLU A 462 8.29 63.47 66.46
C GLU A 462 9.45 64.41 66.81
N GLY A 463 9.14 65.69 66.99
CA GLY A 463 10.04 66.75 67.40
C GLY A 463 9.66 67.29 68.78
N SER A 464 10.64 67.84 69.50
CA SER A 464 10.39 68.53 70.77
C SER A 464 9.92 69.96 70.52
N LEU A 465 8.86 70.37 71.20
CA LEU A 465 8.42 71.77 71.21
C LEU A 465 9.48 72.63 71.90
N LEU A 466 9.88 73.71 71.23
CA LEU A 466 10.89 74.64 71.75
C LEU A 466 10.20 75.77 72.52
N GLY A 467 10.86 76.28 73.56
CA GLY A 467 10.37 77.42 74.32
C GLY A 467 10.25 78.66 73.43
N THR A 468 9.14 79.38 73.55
CA THR A 468 8.90 80.62 72.81
C THR A 468 8.59 81.76 73.77
N GLU A 469 9.02 82.96 73.42
CA GLU A 469 8.66 84.17 74.14
C GLU A 469 7.29 84.68 73.70
N GLU A 470 6.56 85.28 74.64
CA GLU A 470 5.28 85.94 74.37
C GLU A 470 5.50 87.39 73.97
N TYR A 471 4.84 87.80 72.89
CA TYR A 471 4.82 89.17 72.40
C TYR A 471 3.38 89.71 72.42
N PRO A 472 2.78 89.91 73.60
CA PRO A 472 1.37 90.27 73.73
C PRO A 472 1.00 91.61 73.08
N GLN A 473 2.00 92.44 72.75
CA GLN A 473 1.84 93.71 72.06
C GLN A 473 1.66 93.58 70.53
N TYR A 474 1.88 92.40 69.94
CA TYR A 474 1.76 92.17 68.50
C TYR A 474 0.67 91.12 68.22
N ASN A 475 -0.11 91.34 67.16
CA ASN A 475 -0.83 90.26 66.52
C ASN A 475 0.16 89.45 65.67
N LEU A 476 0.53 88.24 66.11
CA LEU A 476 1.53 87.44 65.42
C LEU A 476 0.98 86.68 64.19
N THR A 477 -0.34 86.66 63.97
CA THR A 477 -0.95 85.86 62.89
C THR A 477 -0.37 86.16 61.50
N PRO A 478 -0.26 87.42 61.03
CA PRO A 478 0.36 87.69 59.73
C PRO A 478 1.84 87.26 59.64
N ALA A 479 2.63 87.45 60.69
CA ALA A 479 4.03 87.04 60.76
C ALA A 479 4.20 85.50 60.80
N LEU A 480 3.27 84.79 61.46
CA LEU A 480 3.25 83.32 61.51
C LEU A 480 2.93 82.73 60.13
N VAL A 481 2.01 83.32 59.38
CA VAL A 481 1.70 82.88 58.00
C VAL A 481 2.92 83.05 57.09
N GLU A 482 3.68 84.13 57.22
CA GLU A 482 4.92 84.33 56.46
C GLU A 482 6.00 83.29 56.81
N GLU A 483 6.16 82.94 58.08
CA GLU A 483 7.12 81.91 58.51
C GLU A 483 6.66 80.49 58.14
N LEU A 484 5.36 80.19 58.21
CA LEU A 484 4.80 78.91 57.77
C LEU A 484 4.92 78.73 56.25
N GLU A 485 4.77 79.79 55.45
CA GLU A 485 5.00 79.74 54.00
C GLU A 485 6.42 79.26 53.66
N LYS A 486 7.42 79.59 54.50
CA LYS A 486 8.82 79.15 54.34
C LYS A 486 9.01 77.65 54.60
N LEU A 487 8.08 77.01 55.30
CA LEU A 487 8.09 75.58 55.64
C LEU A 487 7.32 74.71 54.63
N LEU A 488 6.73 75.31 53.59
CA LEU A 488 5.99 74.57 52.57
C LEU A 488 6.86 73.58 51.81
N PRO A 489 6.31 72.41 51.40
CA PRO A 489 7.06 71.39 50.66
C PRO A 489 7.68 71.96 49.39
N GLU A 490 8.88 71.49 49.03
CA GLU A 490 9.56 71.89 47.80
C GLU A 490 8.69 71.58 46.57
N LYS A 491 8.77 72.43 45.54
CA LYS A 491 8.05 72.17 44.28
C LYS A 491 8.61 70.90 43.64
N CYS A 492 7.73 69.97 43.29
CA CYS A 492 8.10 68.88 42.38
C CYS A 492 8.62 69.46 41.06
N ARG A 493 9.73 68.93 40.56
CA ARG A 493 10.22 69.30 39.23
C ARG A 493 9.68 68.30 38.21
N PHE A 494 8.76 68.75 37.38
CA PHE A 494 8.39 68.00 36.18
C PHE A 494 9.50 68.16 35.13
N THR A 495 10.51 67.32 35.19
CA THR A 495 11.31 67.02 34.00
C THR A 495 10.52 66.04 33.15
N ASN A 496 10.49 66.24 31.82
CA ASN A 496 10.06 65.20 30.89
C ASN A 496 11.08 64.05 30.96
N LEU A 497 10.95 63.22 31.98
CA LEU A 497 11.77 62.02 32.13
C LEU A 497 11.48 61.09 30.96
N SER A 498 12.55 60.63 30.31
CA SER A 498 12.42 59.66 29.24
C SER A 498 11.88 58.35 29.82
N VAL A 499 10.87 57.78 29.19
CA VAL A 499 10.35 56.45 29.52
C VAL A 499 10.97 55.40 28.61
N PRO A 500 11.12 54.15 29.08
CA PRO A 500 11.53 53.03 28.22
C PRO A 500 10.67 52.94 26.97
N GLY A 501 11.32 52.85 25.81
CA GLY A 501 10.67 52.67 24.52
C GLY A 501 9.85 51.37 24.47
N LYS A 502 8.93 51.31 23.50
CA LYS A 502 8.20 50.06 23.22
C LYS A 502 9.20 49.03 22.69
N MET A 503 9.07 47.78 23.13
CA MET A 503 9.80 46.65 22.54
C MET A 503 9.50 46.58 21.03
N PRO A 504 10.52 46.54 20.15
CA PRO A 504 10.37 46.33 18.72
C PRO A 504 9.53 45.08 18.40
N ASP A 505 8.72 45.12 17.34
CA ASP A 505 7.83 44.01 16.96
C ASP A 505 8.62 42.77 16.48
N GLU A 506 9.89 42.97 16.10
CA GLU A 506 10.87 41.94 15.75
C GLU A 506 11.29 41.09 16.97
N ILE A 507 11.21 41.64 18.19
CA ILE A 507 11.55 40.95 19.43
C ILE A 507 10.31 40.28 19.98
N LYS A 508 10.13 38.99 19.63
CA LYS A 508 8.98 38.18 20.04
C LYS A 508 9.42 36.79 20.48
N GLU A 509 8.64 36.20 21.38
CA GLU A 509 8.91 34.83 21.82
C GLU A 509 8.83 33.84 20.66
N ILE A 510 9.74 32.87 20.67
CA ILE A 510 9.81 31.80 19.68
C ILE A 510 9.20 30.54 20.29
N ARG A 511 8.39 29.84 19.50
CA ARG A 511 7.85 28.52 19.86
C ARG A 511 8.46 27.44 18.99
N VAL A 512 8.78 26.32 19.62
CA VAL A 512 9.14 25.08 18.94
C VAL A 512 8.01 24.69 18.01
N ALA A 513 8.33 24.35 16.77
CA ALA A 513 7.34 23.96 15.78
C ALA A 513 6.77 22.57 16.11
N GLU A 514 5.46 22.38 15.93
CA GLU A 514 4.88 21.04 16.03
C GLU A 514 5.35 20.16 14.86
N ALA A 515 5.48 18.86 15.13
CA ALA A 515 5.92 17.87 14.16
C ALA A 515 4.75 17.52 13.22
N GLU A 516 4.82 17.98 11.96
CA GLU A 516 3.80 17.71 10.94
C GLU A 516 3.89 16.25 10.43
N PRO A 517 2.79 15.59 10.08
CA PRO A 517 2.82 14.21 9.63
C PRO A 517 3.62 14.07 8.33
N VAL A 518 4.62 13.17 8.33
CA VAL A 518 5.38 12.75 7.16
C VAL A 518 4.82 11.40 6.70
N SER A 519 4.51 11.26 5.41
CA SER A 519 4.11 9.97 4.85
C SER A 519 5.29 9.00 4.90
N PRO A 520 5.08 7.73 5.30
CA PRO A 520 6.14 6.73 5.21
C PRO A 520 6.55 6.60 3.75
N ALA A 521 7.84 6.84 3.47
CA ALA A 521 8.36 6.82 2.11
C ALA A 521 8.41 5.39 1.52
N VAL A 522 8.43 4.38 2.38
CA VAL A 522 8.61 2.97 2.00
C VAL A 522 7.58 2.09 2.69
N GLN A 523 7.08 1.07 1.97
CA GLN A 523 6.23 0.00 2.49
C GLN A 523 6.77 -1.35 1.99
N LEU A 524 6.92 -2.33 2.88
CA LEU A 524 7.25 -3.70 2.53
C LEU A 524 5.95 -4.46 2.20
N GLY A 525 5.60 -4.53 0.91
CA GLY A 525 4.46 -5.32 0.44
C GLY A 525 4.80 -6.81 0.38
N GLU A 526 3.82 -7.68 0.62
CA GLU A 526 4.03 -9.14 0.56
C GLU A 526 4.55 -9.60 -0.81
N PRO A 527 5.67 -10.34 -0.88
CA PRO A 527 6.18 -10.88 -2.13
C PRO A 527 5.20 -11.92 -2.68
N LYS A 528 4.93 -11.84 -3.99
CA LYS A 528 4.05 -12.80 -4.66
C LYS A 528 4.88 -13.96 -5.20
N PRO A 529 4.37 -15.20 -5.15
CA PRO A 529 5.07 -16.33 -5.75
C PRO A 529 5.20 -16.13 -7.26
N GLN A 530 6.30 -16.61 -7.84
CA GLN A 530 6.61 -16.46 -9.25
C GLN A 530 6.39 -17.76 -10.02
N CYS A 531 5.65 -17.66 -11.13
CA CYS A 531 5.34 -18.78 -11.99
C CYS A 531 5.97 -18.55 -13.37
N CYS A 532 6.67 -19.56 -13.87
CA CYS A 532 7.42 -19.46 -15.13
C CYS A 532 6.90 -20.45 -16.18
N VAL A 533 6.75 -20.00 -17.42
CA VAL A 533 6.39 -20.84 -18.58
C VAL A 533 7.04 -20.27 -19.85
N PHE A 534 7.53 -21.14 -20.73
CA PHE A 534 8.15 -20.76 -22.00
C PHE A 534 9.31 -19.76 -21.86
N GLY A 535 10.09 -19.83 -20.76
CA GLY A 535 11.19 -18.93 -20.48
C GLY A 535 10.79 -17.54 -19.97
N LYS A 536 9.50 -17.30 -19.68
CA LYS A 536 8.98 -16.07 -19.11
C LYS A 536 8.45 -16.32 -17.71
N CYS A 537 8.70 -15.41 -16.79
CA CYS A 537 8.30 -15.51 -15.40
C CYS A 537 7.47 -14.28 -15.00
N GLU A 538 6.34 -14.53 -14.34
CA GLU A 538 5.42 -13.50 -13.84
C GLU A 538 4.87 -13.94 -12.47
N ASP A 539 4.21 -13.02 -11.75
CA ASP A 539 3.47 -13.39 -10.54
C ASP A 539 2.48 -14.52 -10.86
N CYS A 540 2.47 -15.55 -10.03
CA CYS A 540 1.50 -16.63 -10.09
C CYS A 540 0.07 -16.09 -10.03
N CYS A 541 -0.84 -16.84 -10.63
CA CYS A 541 -2.25 -16.55 -10.65
C CYS A 541 -2.87 -16.82 -9.26
N GLU A 542 -3.07 -15.75 -8.50
CA GLU A 542 -3.72 -15.78 -7.20
C GLU A 542 -4.94 -14.85 -7.17
N GLY A 543 -5.97 -15.25 -6.44
CA GLY A 543 -7.21 -14.48 -6.28
C GLY A 543 -8.21 -14.63 -7.44
N GLU A 544 -9.39 -14.02 -7.25
CA GLU A 544 -10.53 -14.18 -8.17
C GLU A 544 -10.32 -13.47 -9.51
N GLU A 545 -9.68 -12.29 -9.51
CA GLU A 545 -9.43 -11.52 -10.74
C GLU A 545 -8.64 -12.33 -11.78
N CYS A 546 -7.61 -13.05 -11.35
CA CYS A 546 -6.83 -13.91 -12.24
C CYS A 546 -7.55 -15.23 -12.54
N ARG A 547 -8.28 -15.79 -11.58
CA ARG A 547 -9.06 -17.03 -11.78
C ARG A 547 -10.13 -16.85 -12.85
N ASP A 548 -10.79 -15.69 -12.85
CA ASP A 548 -11.99 -15.44 -13.64
C ASP A 548 -11.68 -14.78 -14.98
N ASP A 549 -10.40 -14.50 -15.31
CA ASP A 549 -9.95 -14.00 -16.61
C ASP A 549 -10.21 -15.02 -17.75
N PRO A 550 -11.14 -14.74 -18.68
CA PRO A 550 -11.49 -15.65 -19.77
C PRO A 550 -10.34 -15.99 -20.72
N SER A 551 -9.32 -15.13 -20.82
CA SER A 551 -8.15 -15.38 -21.67
C SER A 551 -7.28 -16.54 -21.18
N THR A 552 -7.49 -16.99 -19.95
CA THR A 552 -6.76 -18.10 -19.32
C THR A 552 -7.59 -19.38 -19.21
N TYR A 553 -8.84 -19.39 -19.71
CA TYR A 553 -9.70 -20.57 -19.62
C TYR A 553 -9.15 -21.72 -20.47
N PRO A 554 -9.11 -22.95 -19.91
CA PRO A 554 -8.55 -24.11 -20.61
C PRO A 554 -9.38 -24.50 -21.83
N VAL A 555 -8.72 -25.10 -22.82
CA VAL A 555 -9.30 -25.61 -24.06
C VAL A 555 -9.32 -27.13 -24.03
N ILE A 556 -10.51 -27.71 -24.15
CA ILE A 556 -10.72 -29.15 -24.25
C ILE A 556 -10.92 -29.53 -25.72
N LEU A 557 -10.08 -30.42 -26.23
CA LEU A 557 -10.14 -30.94 -27.59
C LEU A 557 -10.82 -32.31 -27.60
N LEU A 558 -11.96 -32.42 -28.29
CA LEU A 558 -12.81 -33.61 -28.33
C LEU A 558 -12.91 -34.21 -29.74
N HIS A 559 -12.60 -35.50 -29.84
CA HIS A 559 -12.63 -36.24 -31.09
C HIS A 559 -14.06 -36.60 -31.55
N GLY A 560 -14.15 -37.10 -32.78
CA GLY A 560 -15.39 -37.58 -33.42
C GLY A 560 -15.67 -39.08 -33.26
N HIS A 561 -16.61 -39.58 -34.07
CA HIS A 561 -16.99 -41.00 -34.09
C HIS A 561 -15.83 -41.89 -34.59
N ALA A 562 -15.62 -43.05 -33.95
CA ALA A 562 -14.66 -44.04 -34.39
C ALA A 562 -15.14 -44.72 -35.68
N LEU A 563 -14.40 -44.56 -36.78
CA LEU A 563 -14.79 -45.05 -38.12
C LEU A 563 -14.74 -46.59 -38.26
N SER A 564 -14.09 -47.28 -37.31
CA SER A 564 -14.03 -48.74 -37.21
C SER A 564 -14.27 -49.19 -35.77
N LYS A 565 -14.97 -50.32 -35.61
CA LYS A 565 -15.17 -51.00 -34.31
C LYS A 565 -13.88 -51.49 -33.63
N GLU A 566 -12.80 -51.50 -34.38
CA GLU A 566 -11.47 -51.93 -33.93
C GLU A 566 -10.53 -50.74 -33.67
N THR A 567 -10.99 -49.51 -33.88
CA THR A 567 -10.26 -48.28 -33.53
C THR A 567 -10.22 -48.14 -32.01
N SER A 568 -9.03 -48.02 -31.43
CA SER A 568 -8.88 -47.78 -30.00
C SER A 568 -9.31 -46.35 -29.63
N ALA A 569 -9.76 -46.15 -28.40
CA ALA A 569 -10.09 -44.82 -27.90
C ALA A 569 -8.83 -43.93 -27.86
N GLU A 570 -7.66 -44.54 -27.67
CA GLU A 570 -6.36 -43.91 -27.76
C GLU A 570 -6.07 -43.36 -29.16
N TYR A 571 -6.46 -44.04 -30.23
CA TYR A 571 -6.33 -43.51 -31.59
C TYR A 571 -7.23 -42.28 -31.79
N SER A 572 -8.38 -42.24 -31.13
CA SER A 572 -9.30 -41.10 -31.23
C SER A 572 -8.71 -39.85 -30.55
N LEU A 573 -7.92 -40.02 -29.49
CA LEU A 573 -7.15 -38.92 -28.86
C LEU A 573 -6.12 -38.29 -29.80
N ASP A 574 -5.61 -39.01 -30.80
CA ASP A 574 -4.61 -38.48 -31.74
C ASP A 574 -5.18 -37.61 -32.84
N SER A 575 -6.50 -37.66 -33.04
CA SER A 575 -7.18 -36.94 -34.11
C SER A 575 -7.01 -35.41 -34.08
N LEU A 576 -6.69 -34.84 -32.92
CA LEU A 576 -6.56 -33.39 -32.70
C LEU A 576 -5.16 -32.98 -32.18
N ASP A 577 -4.17 -33.88 -32.27
CA ASP A 577 -2.79 -33.62 -31.82
C ASP A 577 -2.16 -32.41 -32.53
N LYS A 578 -2.32 -32.35 -33.87
CA LYS A 578 -1.82 -31.21 -34.67
C LYS A 578 -2.40 -29.86 -34.22
N ILE A 579 -3.70 -29.81 -33.89
CA ILE A 579 -4.35 -28.58 -33.39
C ILE A 579 -3.80 -28.22 -32.01
N GLN A 580 -3.66 -29.19 -31.08
CA GLN A 580 -3.08 -28.95 -29.76
C GLN A 580 -1.64 -28.43 -29.87
N HIS A 581 -0.84 -28.98 -30.79
CA HIS A 581 0.53 -28.53 -31.00
C HIS A 581 0.60 -27.10 -31.55
N MET A 582 -0.24 -26.75 -32.53
CA MET A 582 -0.33 -25.38 -33.04
C MET A 582 -0.77 -24.40 -31.94
N LEU A 583 -1.72 -24.79 -31.06
CA LEU A 583 -2.11 -23.97 -29.91
C LEU A 583 -0.91 -23.69 -29.00
N GLU A 584 0.00 -24.66 -28.81
CA GLU A 584 1.23 -24.47 -28.05
C GLU A 584 2.17 -23.45 -28.69
N GLU A 585 2.34 -23.50 -30.01
CA GLU A 585 3.09 -22.48 -30.75
C GLU A 585 2.48 -21.07 -30.58
N ASP A 586 1.16 -21.00 -30.37
CA ASP A 586 0.39 -19.80 -30.08
C ASP A 586 0.32 -19.40 -28.59
N GLY A 587 1.07 -20.10 -27.72
CA GLY A 587 1.26 -19.77 -26.31
C GLY A 587 0.34 -20.50 -25.33
N TYR A 588 -0.40 -21.52 -25.76
CA TYR A 588 -1.18 -22.38 -24.86
C TYR A 588 -0.28 -23.44 -24.24
N LEU A 589 -0.47 -23.73 -22.96
CA LEU A 589 0.24 -24.84 -22.32
C LEU A 589 -0.35 -26.18 -22.79
N ASN A 590 0.45 -26.99 -23.47
CA ASN A 590 0.06 -28.35 -23.85
C ASN A 590 0.17 -29.28 -22.64
N ALA A 591 -0.97 -29.68 -22.08
CA ALA A 591 -1.05 -30.61 -20.95
C ALA A 591 -1.27 -32.07 -21.36
N GLY A 592 -1.11 -32.39 -22.65
CA GLY A 592 -1.26 -33.74 -23.17
C GLY A 592 -2.73 -34.19 -23.26
N ALA A 593 -2.97 -35.45 -22.93
CA ALA A 593 -4.29 -36.06 -22.98
C ALA A 593 -4.75 -36.53 -21.59
N ILE A 594 -5.99 -36.24 -21.23
CA ILE A 594 -6.57 -36.73 -19.97
C ILE A 594 -6.79 -38.24 -20.09
N SER A 595 -5.97 -39.00 -19.38
CA SER A 595 -6.02 -40.47 -19.35
C SER A 595 -5.95 -41.05 -17.94
N SER A 596 -5.71 -40.20 -16.93
CA SER A 596 -5.58 -40.55 -15.52
C SER A 596 -6.65 -39.84 -14.70
N TYR A 597 -7.43 -40.60 -13.93
CA TYR A 597 -8.42 -40.09 -12.97
C TYR A 597 -7.87 -40.08 -11.52
N ARG A 598 -6.55 -40.22 -11.33
CA ARG A 598 -5.89 -40.22 -10.01
C ARG A 598 -6.13 -38.91 -9.25
N GLU A 599 -5.93 -38.89 -7.94
CA GLU A 599 -6.01 -37.64 -7.18
C GLU A 599 -5.02 -36.60 -7.72
N SER A 600 -5.44 -35.35 -7.77
CA SER A 600 -4.62 -34.21 -8.23
C SER A 600 -4.88 -33.03 -7.29
N THR A 601 -3.94 -32.09 -7.25
CA THR A 601 -4.05 -30.88 -6.44
C THR A 601 -4.94 -29.87 -7.16
N GLN A 602 -5.96 -29.35 -6.47
CA GLN A 602 -6.86 -28.35 -7.04
C GLN A 602 -6.10 -27.09 -7.48
N GLY A 603 -6.42 -26.57 -8.66
CA GLY A 603 -5.89 -25.31 -9.18
C GLY A 603 -4.43 -25.34 -9.61
N ILE A 604 -3.72 -26.46 -9.47
CA ILE A 604 -2.28 -26.52 -9.66
C ILE A 604 -1.83 -26.14 -11.07
N TRP A 605 -2.64 -26.45 -12.09
CA TRP A 605 -2.32 -26.08 -13.48
C TRP A 605 -2.63 -24.61 -13.78
N GLY A 606 -3.58 -23.99 -13.07
CA GLY A 606 -4.01 -22.61 -13.33
C GLY A 606 -3.23 -21.54 -12.60
N LYS A 607 -2.16 -21.90 -11.88
CA LYS A 607 -1.23 -20.93 -11.26
C LYS A 607 -0.47 -20.12 -12.31
N ILE A 608 -0.47 -20.54 -13.57
CA ILE A 608 0.19 -19.84 -14.68
C ILE A 608 -0.86 -19.09 -15.49
N LYS A 609 -0.51 -17.88 -15.91
CA LYS A 609 -1.39 -16.97 -16.67
C LYS A 609 -1.41 -17.27 -18.16
N VAL A 610 -1.42 -18.55 -18.53
CA VAL A 610 -1.60 -18.99 -19.92
C VAL A 610 -2.72 -20.03 -19.99
N PRO A 611 -3.55 -20.03 -21.05
CA PRO A 611 -4.56 -21.04 -21.24
C PRO A 611 -3.92 -22.42 -21.49
N ILE A 612 -4.63 -23.48 -21.12
CA ILE A 612 -4.11 -24.85 -21.18
C ILE A 612 -4.90 -25.64 -22.20
N ALA A 613 -4.23 -26.31 -23.14
CA ALA A 613 -4.87 -27.16 -24.14
C ALA A 613 -4.77 -28.65 -23.73
N ILE A 614 -5.91 -29.33 -23.68
CA ILE A 614 -6.03 -30.71 -23.19
C ILE A 614 -6.84 -31.54 -24.17
N ARG A 615 -6.31 -32.67 -24.63
CA ARG A 615 -7.07 -33.65 -25.42
C ARG A 615 -7.86 -34.57 -24.49
N ALA A 616 -9.10 -34.87 -24.85
CA ALA A 616 -9.95 -35.75 -24.05
C ALA A 616 -10.78 -36.71 -24.90
N SER A 617 -11.11 -37.86 -24.31
CA SER A 617 -11.95 -38.87 -24.93
C SER A 617 -13.04 -39.33 -23.96
N TYR A 618 -14.28 -39.27 -24.43
CA TYR A 618 -15.47 -39.75 -23.73
C TYR A 618 -15.72 -41.26 -23.93
N TYR A 619 -14.81 -41.98 -24.59
CA TYR A 619 -14.91 -43.44 -24.78
C TYR A 619 -14.39 -44.25 -23.59
N PHE A 620 -13.65 -43.62 -22.69
CA PHE A 620 -13.18 -44.24 -21.46
C PHE A 620 -14.20 -44.03 -20.34
N ASP A 621 -14.50 -45.11 -19.63
CA ASP A 621 -15.20 -45.08 -18.35
C ASP A 621 -14.21 -45.47 -17.24
N ALA A 622 -14.28 -44.83 -16.09
CA ALA A 622 -13.37 -45.10 -14.97
C ALA A 622 -14.15 -45.61 -13.78
N PHE A 623 -13.86 -46.84 -13.36
CA PHE A 623 -14.40 -47.42 -12.13
C PHE A 623 -13.35 -47.30 -11.03
N SER A 624 -13.69 -46.62 -9.93
CA SER A 624 -12.86 -46.58 -8.73
C SER A 624 -13.06 -47.86 -7.91
N THR A 625 -11.98 -48.58 -7.61
CA THR A 625 -11.93 -49.50 -6.46
C THR A 625 -11.08 -48.86 -5.35
N GLU A 626 -11.16 -49.34 -4.11
CA GLU A 626 -10.47 -48.74 -2.95
C GLU A 626 -8.92 -48.64 -3.13
N GLU A 627 -8.33 -49.36 -4.09
CA GLU A 627 -6.88 -49.34 -4.35
C GLU A 627 -6.48 -49.14 -5.83
N GLU A 628 -7.42 -49.08 -6.81
CA GLU A 628 -7.07 -48.92 -8.24
C GLU A 628 -8.22 -48.36 -9.11
N TYR A 629 -7.89 -47.52 -10.09
CA TYR A 629 -8.82 -47.09 -11.15
C TYR A 629 -8.76 -48.08 -12.32
N VAL A 630 -9.87 -48.75 -12.62
CA VAL A 630 -9.98 -49.58 -13.82
C VAL A 630 -10.59 -48.73 -14.93
N ILE A 631 -9.77 -48.36 -15.91
CA ILE A 631 -10.22 -47.70 -17.13
C ILE A 631 -10.79 -48.78 -18.06
N VAL A 632 -12.08 -48.71 -18.33
CA VAL A 632 -12.77 -49.59 -19.27
C VAL A 632 -13.15 -48.80 -20.50
N GLN A 633 -12.62 -49.21 -21.65
CA GLN A 633 -13.11 -48.71 -22.93
C GLN A 633 -14.49 -49.33 -23.20
N THR A 634 -15.53 -48.51 -23.34
CA THR A 634 -16.86 -49.00 -23.72
C THR A 634 -16.98 -49.07 -25.24
N LYS A 635 -17.35 -50.23 -25.76
CA LYS A 635 -17.31 -50.51 -27.20
C LYS A 635 -18.43 -49.88 -28.02
N SER A 636 -19.59 -49.53 -27.45
CA SER A 636 -20.61 -48.71 -28.14
C SER A 636 -21.60 -48.14 -27.14
N GLU A 637 -21.86 -46.83 -27.18
CA GLU A 637 -22.78 -46.13 -26.27
C GLU A 637 -23.63 -45.08 -27.01
N ASN A 638 -24.69 -44.59 -26.37
CA ASN A 638 -25.48 -43.47 -26.89
C ASN A 638 -24.77 -42.13 -26.63
N ILE A 639 -25.04 -41.11 -27.44
CA ILE A 639 -24.43 -39.78 -27.28
C ILE A 639 -24.82 -39.13 -25.93
N ASP A 640 -25.99 -39.47 -25.38
CA ASP A 640 -26.39 -39.09 -24.02
C ASP A 640 -25.38 -39.53 -22.95
N THR A 641 -24.85 -40.75 -23.04
CA THR A 641 -23.87 -41.29 -22.09
C THR A 641 -22.54 -40.53 -22.20
N TYR A 642 -22.11 -40.22 -23.43
CA TYR A 642 -20.90 -39.44 -23.66
C TYR A 642 -20.99 -38.01 -23.15
N ALA A 643 -22.18 -37.40 -23.19
CA ALA A 643 -22.40 -36.08 -22.60
C ALA A 643 -22.23 -36.09 -21.07
N VAL A 644 -22.62 -37.19 -20.40
CA VAL A 644 -22.36 -37.36 -18.95
C VAL A 644 -20.87 -37.50 -18.68
N ARG A 645 -20.14 -38.31 -19.44
CA ARG A 645 -18.67 -38.43 -19.28
C ARG A 645 -17.93 -37.13 -19.58
N LEU A 646 -18.46 -36.31 -20.49
CA LEU A 646 -17.92 -34.97 -20.72
C LEU A 646 -18.06 -34.08 -19.48
N LYS A 647 -19.10 -34.25 -18.64
CA LYS A 647 -19.20 -33.54 -17.35
C LYS A 647 -18.02 -33.86 -16.45
N ASP A 648 -17.66 -35.12 -16.32
CA ASP A 648 -16.53 -35.54 -15.49
C ASP A 648 -15.20 -34.96 -16.02
N ILE A 649 -15.03 -34.94 -17.34
CA ILE A 649 -13.87 -34.31 -17.99
C ILE A 649 -13.84 -32.81 -17.70
N VAL A 650 -14.94 -32.09 -17.91
CA VAL A 650 -15.03 -30.63 -17.69
C VAL A 650 -14.77 -30.29 -16.22
N ASP A 651 -15.40 -31.00 -15.29
CA ASP A 651 -15.22 -30.82 -13.86
C ASP A 651 -13.77 -31.05 -13.46
N ARG A 652 -13.15 -32.09 -14.00
CA ARG A 652 -11.76 -32.41 -13.72
C ARG A 652 -10.81 -31.34 -14.25
N VAL A 653 -11.03 -30.86 -15.47
CA VAL A 653 -10.24 -29.76 -16.04
C VAL A 653 -10.41 -28.48 -15.21
N LYS A 654 -11.64 -28.12 -14.83
CA LYS A 654 -11.90 -26.99 -13.93
C LYS A 654 -11.26 -27.18 -12.55
N TYR A 655 -11.26 -28.40 -12.02
CA TYR A 655 -10.64 -28.72 -10.74
C TYR A 655 -9.11 -28.54 -10.80
N MET A 656 -8.44 -29.11 -11.82
CA MET A 656 -6.97 -29.02 -11.97
C MET A 656 -6.51 -27.61 -12.31
N THR A 657 -7.28 -26.86 -13.11
CA THR A 657 -6.95 -25.48 -13.48
C THR A 657 -7.47 -24.43 -12.50
N GLY A 658 -8.43 -24.77 -11.66
CA GLY A 658 -9.12 -23.80 -10.80
C GLY A 658 -9.97 -22.77 -11.55
N LYS A 659 -10.08 -22.87 -12.88
CA LYS A 659 -10.82 -21.91 -13.72
C LYS A 659 -12.33 -22.21 -13.69
N PRO A 660 -13.19 -21.18 -13.75
CA PRO A 660 -14.63 -21.35 -13.63
C PRO A 660 -15.27 -21.92 -14.90
N LYS A 661 -14.63 -21.81 -16.06
CA LYS A 661 -15.17 -22.29 -17.35
C LYS A 661 -14.10 -22.89 -18.24
N VAL A 662 -14.55 -23.56 -19.30
CA VAL A 662 -13.70 -24.14 -20.34
C VAL A 662 -14.12 -23.71 -21.74
N ASN A 663 -13.17 -23.66 -22.66
CA ASN A 663 -13.43 -23.62 -24.10
C ASN A 663 -13.44 -25.06 -24.64
N ILE A 664 -14.30 -25.37 -25.61
CA ILE A 664 -14.37 -26.70 -26.22
C ILE A 664 -14.16 -26.60 -27.72
N ILE A 665 -13.17 -27.34 -28.24
CA ILE A 665 -13.00 -27.60 -29.67
C ILE A 665 -13.41 -29.04 -29.93
N ALA A 666 -14.40 -29.25 -30.78
CA ALA A 666 -14.96 -30.57 -31.02
C ALA A 666 -15.05 -30.90 -32.52
N HIS A 667 -14.60 -32.09 -32.89
CA HIS A 667 -14.69 -32.60 -34.26
C HIS A 667 -15.84 -33.58 -34.41
N SER A 668 -16.58 -33.47 -35.52
CA SER A 668 -17.61 -34.44 -35.93
C SER A 668 -18.61 -34.72 -34.80
N MET A 669 -18.81 -35.99 -34.41
CA MET A 669 -19.69 -36.38 -33.30
C MET A 669 -19.37 -35.66 -31.97
N GLY A 670 -18.12 -35.28 -31.73
CA GLY A 670 -17.74 -34.54 -30.52
C GLY A 670 -18.56 -33.28 -30.33
N GLY A 671 -18.90 -32.56 -31.41
CA GLY A 671 -19.74 -31.36 -31.30
C GLY A 671 -21.18 -31.68 -30.85
N LEU A 672 -21.73 -32.83 -31.25
CA LEU A 672 -23.03 -33.30 -30.74
C LEU A 672 -22.96 -33.66 -29.26
N VAL A 673 -21.87 -34.29 -28.82
CA VAL A 673 -21.61 -34.58 -27.40
C VAL A 673 -21.56 -33.28 -26.60
N SER A 674 -20.81 -32.28 -27.05
CA SER A 674 -20.69 -30.98 -26.38
C SER A 674 -22.02 -30.22 -26.33
N ARG A 675 -22.77 -30.17 -27.44
CA ARG A 675 -24.11 -29.56 -27.46
C ARG A 675 -25.06 -30.27 -26.50
N ARG A 676 -25.01 -31.60 -26.43
CA ARG A 676 -25.85 -32.37 -25.51
C ARG A 676 -25.45 -32.15 -24.06
N TYR A 677 -24.15 -32.06 -23.76
CA TYR A 677 -23.64 -31.71 -22.44
C TYR A 677 -24.21 -30.37 -21.98
N ILE A 678 -24.10 -29.32 -22.81
CA ILE A 678 -24.65 -27.99 -22.49
C ILE A 678 -26.17 -28.05 -22.28
N GLN A 679 -26.89 -28.80 -23.12
CA GLN A 679 -28.35 -28.97 -22.98
C GLN A 679 -28.76 -29.67 -21.67
N VAL A 680 -27.92 -30.56 -21.13
CA VAL A 680 -28.24 -31.34 -19.92
C VAL A 680 -27.80 -30.64 -18.64
N PHE A 681 -26.62 -30.01 -18.66
CA PHE A 681 -25.97 -29.47 -17.46
C PHE A 681 -25.95 -27.93 -17.40
N GLY A 682 -26.39 -27.25 -18.47
CA GLY A 682 -26.31 -25.80 -18.60
C GLY A 682 -25.02 -25.34 -19.28
N SER A 683 -24.94 -24.04 -19.56
CA SER A 683 -23.80 -23.40 -20.23
C SER A 683 -22.81 -22.73 -19.28
N GLU A 684 -23.08 -22.69 -17.98
CA GLU A 684 -22.27 -21.96 -16.99
C GLU A 684 -20.80 -22.39 -16.94
N ASP A 685 -20.52 -23.66 -17.26
CA ASP A 685 -19.17 -24.23 -17.25
C ASP A 685 -18.42 -24.05 -18.60
N VAL A 686 -19.07 -23.50 -19.63
CA VAL A 686 -18.52 -23.40 -21.00
C VAL A 686 -18.50 -21.94 -21.43
N GLU A 687 -17.32 -21.48 -21.83
CA GLU A 687 -17.15 -20.14 -22.38
C GLU A 687 -17.43 -20.10 -23.88
N LYS A 688 -16.95 -21.10 -24.63
CA LYS A 688 -17.05 -21.14 -26.10
C LYS A 688 -17.09 -22.57 -26.61
N LEU A 689 -17.87 -22.82 -27.65
CA LEU A 689 -17.90 -24.09 -28.37
C LEU A 689 -17.53 -23.89 -29.84
N ILE A 690 -16.41 -24.47 -30.27
CA ILE A 690 -15.93 -24.48 -31.66
C ILE A 690 -16.11 -25.88 -32.23
N MET A 691 -16.93 -25.99 -33.28
CA MET A 691 -17.29 -27.25 -33.92
C MET A 691 -16.65 -27.36 -35.30
N ILE A 692 -16.08 -28.53 -35.61
CA ILE A 692 -15.45 -28.82 -36.91
C ILE A 692 -16.20 -29.98 -37.57
N GLY A 693 -16.91 -29.71 -38.66
CA GLY A 693 -17.65 -30.73 -39.42
C GLY A 693 -18.73 -31.47 -38.61
N THR A 694 -19.33 -30.83 -37.61
CA THR A 694 -20.30 -31.51 -36.72
C THR A 694 -21.61 -31.81 -37.45
N PRO A 695 -22.15 -33.05 -37.40
CA PRO A 695 -23.42 -33.39 -38.03
C PRO A 695 -24.63 -32.87 -37.24
N ASN A 696 -24.77 -31.55 -37.14
CA ASN A 696 -25.79 -30.85 -36.33
C ASN A 696 -27.23 -31.27 -36.65
N LYS A 697 -27.54 -31.63 -37.91
CA LYS A 697 -28.83 -32.17 -38.35
C LYS A 697 -28.75 -33.65 -38.81
N GLY A 698 -27.60 -34.29 -38.57
CA GLY A 698 -27.37 -35.70 -38.79
C GLY A 698 -26.77 -36.08 -40.14
N ILE A 699 -26.36 -37.35 -40.23
CA ILE A 699 -25.88 -38.01 -41.45
C ILE A 699 -27.07 -38.58 -42.25
N VAL A 700 -26.91 -38.72 -43.58
CA VAL A 700 -27.98 -39.15 -44.49
C VAL A 700 -27.50 -40.13 -45.56
N GLY A 701 -28.45 -40.75 -46.27
CA GLY A 701 -28.20 -41.57 -47.46
C GLY A 701 -27.26 -42.74 -47.19
N ASN A 702 -26.42 -43.04 -48.18
CA ASN A 702 -25.47 -44.15 -48.10
C ASN A 702 -24.58 -44.08 -46.85
N ILE A 703 -24.16 -42.89 -46.41
CA ILE A 703 -23.34 -42.75 -45.20
C ILE A 703 -24.11 -43.21 -43.95
N ALA A 704 -25.37 -42.79 -43.80
CA ALA A 704 -26.22 -43.24 -42.70
C ALA A 704 -26.50 -44.76 -42.74
N ASP A 705 -26.69 -45.33 -43.93
CA ASP A 705 -26.97 -46.75 -44.10
C ASP A 705 -25.74 -47.64 -43.81
N TYR A 706 -24.54 -47.19 -44.21
CA TYR A 706 -23.29 -47.93 -44.01
C TYR A 706 -22.65 -47.69 -42.63
N CYS A 707 -22.97 -46.59 -41.93
CA CYS A 707 -22.37 -46.25 -40.63
C CYS A 707 -22.47 -47.41 -39.61
N PRO A 708 -23.63 -48.05 -39.36
CA PRO A 708 -23.72 -49.14 -38.37
C PRO A 708 -22.97 -50.43 -38.77
N LEU A 709 -22.59 -50.55 -40.04
CA LEU A 709 -21.84 -51.69 -40.59
C LEU A 709 -20.34 -51.52 -40.35
N THR A 710 -19.82 -50.30 -40.42
CA THR A 710 -18.38 -49.99 -40.27
C THR A 710 -18.04 -49.38 -38.90
N GLY A 711 -18.89 -48.51 -38.37
CA GLY A 711 -18.77 -47.87 -37.06
C GLY A 711 -19.74 -48.43 -36.02
N GLU A 712 -19.76 -47.81 -34.84
CA GLU A 712 -20.52 -48.30 -33.68
C GLU A 712 -22.02 -47.98 -33.75
N LYS A 713 -22.84 -48.97 -33.38
CA LYS A 713 -24.26 -49.02 -33.81
C LYS A 713 -25.14 -47.97 -33.14
N LEU A 714 -24.88 -47.65 -31.86
CA LEU A 714 -25.72 -46.74 -31.08
C LEU A 714 -25.47 -45.28 -31.48
N GLU A 715 -24.20 -44.94 -31.65
CA GLU A 715 -23.69 -43.65 -32.10
C GLU A 715 -24.20 -43.34 -33.51
N CYS A 716 -24.04 -44.27 -34.46
CA CYS A 716 -24.57 -44.10 -35.82
C CYS A 716 -26.09 -43.93 -35.84
N ARG A 717 -26.82 -44.61 -34.95
CA ARG A 717 -28.27 -44.45 -34.81
C ARG A 717 -28.63 -43.06 -34.30
N ASP A 718 -27.91 -42.55 -33.31
CA ASP A 718 -28.13 -41.23 -32.74
C ASP A 718 -27.75 -40.11 -33.73
N MET A 719 -26.71 -40.31 -34.55
CA MET A 719 -26.31 -39.36 -35.60
C MET A 719 -27.19 -39.37 -36.86
N ASN A 720 -28.06 -40.36 -37.05
CA ASN A 720 -28.89 -40.44 -38.26
C ASN A 720 -29.93 -39.30 -38.31
N LYS A 721 -30.08 -38.64 -39.46
CA LYS A 721 -31.06 -37.54 -39.63
C LYS A 721 -32.46 -37.99 -39.21
N GLY A 722 -33.05 -37.24 -38.30
CA GLY A 722 -34.37 -37.54 -37.73
C GLY A 722 -34.37 -38.56 -36.59
N SER A 723 -33.21 -38.96 -36.05
CA SER A 723 -33.12 -39.76 -34.83
C SER A 723 -33.82 -39.07 -33.65
N VAL A 724 -34.27 -39.85 -32.66
CA VAL A 724 -34.86 -39.32 -31.43
C VAL A 724 -33.88 -38.37 -30.72
N PHE A 725 -32.59 -38.74 -30.73
CA PHE A 725 -31.52 -37.91 -30.17
C PHE A 725 -31.43 -36.54 -30.85
N LEU A 726 -31.31 -36.48 -32.19
CA LEU A 726 -31.17 -35.21 -32.90
C LEU A 726 -32.43 -34.36 -32.86
N GLN A 727 -33.61 -34.97 -32.87
CA GLN A 727 -34.87 -34.24 -32.67
C GLN A 727 -34.90 -33.58 -31.29
N LYS A 728 -34.52 -34.31 -30.23
CA LYS A 728 -34.41 -33.77 -28.87
C LYS A 728 -33.35 -32.67 -28.78
N LEU A 729 -32.16 -32.89 -29.35
CA LEU A 729 -31.06 -31.92 -29.32
C LEU A 729 -31.44 -30.61 -30.01
N ASN A 730 -32.04 -30.68 -31.20
CA ASN A 730 -32.37 -29.50 -32.01
C ASN A 730 -33.69 -28.81 -31.62
N SER A 731 -34.55 -29.46 -30.82
CA SER A 731 -35.79 -28.87 -30.31
C SER A 731 -35.65 -28.21 -28.93
N GLY A 732 -34.52 -28.41 -28.24
CA GLY A 732 -34.30 -27.85 -26.91
C GLY A 732 -33.88 -26.38 -26.93
N GLU A 733 -33.65 -25.86 -25.73
CA GLU A 733 -33.25 -24.47 -25.54
C GLU A 733 -31.89 -24.17 -26.19
N LYS A 734 -31.78 -22.97 -26.74
CA LYS A 734 -30.57 -22.49 -27.38
C LYS A 734 -29.58 -22.08 -26.28
N PRO A 735 -28.33 -22.56 -26.32
CA PRO A 735 -27.36 -22.21 -25.30
C PRO A 735 -26.92 -20.75 -25.45
N ASP A 736 -26.77 -20.05 -24.32
CA ASP A 736 -26.36 -18.63 -24.28
C ASP A 736 -24.83 -18.52 -24.22
N ILE A 737 -24.16 -19.09 -25.24
CA ILE A 737 -22.71 -19.01 -25.41
C ILE A 737 -22.34 -18.82 -26.88
N PRO A 738 -21.18 -18.23 -27.19
CA PRO A 738 -20.64 -18.23 -28.54
C PRO A 738 -20.43 -19.65 -29.08
N MET A 739 -21.06 -19.93 -30.23
CA MET A 739 -20.87 -21.17 -30.98
C MET A 739 -20.30 -20.87 -32.36
N VAL A 740 -19.25 -21.60 -32.72
CA VAL A 740 -18.57 -21.52 -34.01
C VAL A 740 -18.70 -22.84 -34.73
N ASN A 741 -18.93 -22.80 -36.04
CA ASN A 741 -19.09 -23.97 -36.86
C ASN A 741 -18.24 -23.86 -38.13
N ILE A 742 -17.26 -24.75 -38.26
CA ILE A 742 -16.40 -24.90 -39.41
C ILE A 742 -17.03 -25.96 -40.32
N VAL A 743 -17.51 -25.50 -41.48
CA VAL A 743 -18.32 -26.24 -42.45
C VAL A 743 -17.47 -26.63 -43.65
N GLY A 744 -17.24 -27.93 -43.85
CA GLY A 744 -16.63 -28.44 -45.07
C GLY A 744 -17.67 -28.59 -46.19
N THR A 745 -17.33 -28.14 -47.40
CA THR A 745 -18.13 -28.32 -48.61
C THR A 745 -17.23 -28.59 -49.82
N GLY A 746 -17.79 -28.93 -50.97
CA GLY A 746 -17.02 -29.24 -52.18
C GLY A 746 -17.02 -30.72 -52.59
N CYS A 747 -17.47 -31.63 -51.72
CA CYS A 747 -17.65 -33.04 -52.07
C CYS A 747 -19.09 -33.34 -52.50
N LEU A 748 -19.28 -33.90 -53.70
CA LEU A 748 -20.59 -34.34 -54.16
C LEU A 748 -21.02 -35.62 -53.43
N MET A 749 -22.10 -35.52 -52.65
CA MET A 749 -22.67 -36.59 -51.83
C MET A 749 -24.11 -36.89 -52.25
N GLY A 750 -24.25 -37.59 -53.38
CA GLY A 750 -25.55 -37.78 -54.04
C GLY A 750 -25.90 -36.55 -54.88
N GLU A 751 -26.97 -35.84 -54.54
CA GLU A 751 -27.42 -34.65 -55.27
C GLU A 751 -26.99 -33.32 -54.60
N SER A 752 -26.29 -33.39 -53.47
CA SER A 752 -25.92 -32.23 -52.65
C SER A 752 -24.42 -32.21 -52.31
N MET A 753 -23.92 -31.05 -51.90
CA MET A 753 -22.53 -30.85 -51.50
C MET A 753 -22.35 -31.09 -49.99
N GLY A 754 -21.15 -31.51 -49.61
CA GLY A 754 -20.75 -31.72 -48.23
C GLY A 754 -19.27 -31.99 -48.09
N ASP A 755 -18.88 -32.62 -46.97
CA ASP A 755 -17.50 -32.92 -46.63
C ASP A 755 -17.10 -34.39 -46.88
N GLY A 756 -17.96 -35.15 -47.55
CA GLY A 756 -17.80 -36.58 -47.80
C GLY A 756 -18.41 -37.49 -46.72
N ILE A 757 -18.83 -36.95 -45.58
CA ILE A 757 -19.52 -37.67 -44.49
C ILE A 757 -20.85 -36.99 -44.11
N VAL A 758 -20.88 -35.65 -44.10
CA VAL A 758 -22.02 -34.83 -43.73
C VAL A 758 -22.32 -33.84 -44.86
N LEU A 759 -23.62 -33.66 -45.18
CA LEU A 759 -24.05 -32.62 -46.11
C LEU A 759 -23.87 -31.24 -45.49
N GLU A 760 -23.51 -30.24 -46.31
CA GLU A 760 -23.33 -28.84 -45.87
C GLU A 760 -24.56 -28.34 -45.08
N GLU A 761 -25.76 -28.56 -45.61
CA GLU A 761 -27.04 -28.17 -44.98
C GLU A 761 -27.26 -28.79 -43.59
N ASN A 762 -26.63 -29.94 -43.31
CA ASN A 762 -26.73 -30.66 -42.06
C ASN A 762 -25.61 -30.31 -41.08
N VAL A 763 -24.52 -29.68 -41.54
CA VAL A 763 -23.49 -29.10 -40.68
C VAL A 763 -23.94 -27.71 -40.23
N VAL A 764 -24.48 -26.89 -41.13
CA VAL A 764 -24.90 -25.50 -40.84
C VAL A 764 -25.91 -25.43 -39.69
N MET A 765 -25.63 -24.55 -38.74
CA MET A 765 -26.48 -24.26 -37.58
C MET A 765 -26.74 -22.76 -37.50
N GLU A 766 -28.01 -22.35 -37.49
CA GLU A 766 -28.42 -20.93 -37.56
C GLU A 766 -27.96 -20.14 -36.33
N GLU A 767 -27.80 -20.83 -35.20
CA GLU A 767 -27.38 -20.29 -33.91
C GLU A 767 -25.86 -20.12 -33.78
N ALA A 768 -25.07 -20.59 -34.75
CA ALA A 768 -23.62 -20.48 -34.73
C ALA A 768 -23.08 -19.55 -35.82
N ARG A 769 -21.88 -19.02 -35.61
CA ARG A 769 -21.07 -18.42 -36.68
C ARG A 769 -20.55 -19.54 -37.59
N ASN A 770 -21.02 -19.56 -38.83
CA ASN A 770 -20.66 -20.59 -39.81
C ASN A 770 -19.55 -20.09 -40.74
N TYR A 771 -18.45 -20.83 -40.81
CA TYR A 771 -17.32 -20.60 -41.71
C TYR A 771 -17.22 -21.74 -42.72
N PHE A 772 -17.20 -21.43 -44.00
CA PHE A 772 -17.27 -22.42 -45.09
C PHE A 772 -15.89 -22.64 -45.72
N PHE A 773 -15.54 -23.91 -45.92
CA PHE A 773 -14.27 -24.33 -46.52
C PHE A 773 -14.52 -25.29 -47.67
N GLU A 774 -14.08 -24.89 -48.86
CA GLU A 774 -14.17 -25.72 -50.07
C GLU A 774 -12.98 -26.68 -50.15
N GLY A 775 -13.27 -27.97 -50.34
CA GLY A 775 -12.26 -29.01 -50.53
C GLY A 775 -12.68 -30.06 -51.57
N SER A 776 -11.85 -31.09 -51.74
CA SER A 776 -12.15 -32.20 -52.66
C SER A 776 -12.01 -33.55 -51.97
N CYS A 777 -12.95 -34.47 -52.22
CA CYS A 777 -12.89 -35.80 -51.64
C CYS A 777 -12.03 -36.74 -52.49
N LYS A 778 -10.93 -37.21 -51.92
CA LYS A 778 -10.16 -38.34 -52.48
C LYS A 778 -10.82 -39.65 -52.03
N THR A 779 -10.72 -40.72 -52.83
CA THR A 779 -11.41 -42.00 -52.56
C THR A 779 -10.99 -42.73 -51.27
N LEU A 780 -9.93 -42.28 -50.58
CA LEU A 780 -9.38 -42.96 -49.40
C LEU A 780 -9.45 -42.13 -48.10
N GLU A 781 -9.56 -40.79 -48.15
CA GLU A 781 -9.67 -39.90 -46.98
C GLU A 781 -10.63 -38.75 -47.32
N PRO A 782 -11.80 -38.62 -46.65
CA PRO A 782 -12.80 -37.58 -46.94
C PRO A 782 -12.38 -36.23 -46.37
N LEU A 783 -12.87 -35.14 -46.98
CA LEU A 783 -12.65 -33.75 -46.50
C LEU A 783 -13.00 -33.60 -45.02
N HIS A 784 -14.02 -34.29 -44.54
CA HIS A 784 -14.43 -34.34 -43.14
C HIS A 784 -13.27 -34.61 -42.15
N GLN A 785 -12.32 -35.46 -42.54
CA GLN A 785 -11.14 -35.77 -41.74
C GLN A 785 -10.00 -34.80 -41.98
N ASP A 786 -9.91 -34.18 -43.16
CA ASP A 786 -8.85 -33.24 -43.50
C ASP A 786 -9.06 -31.85 -42.86
N LEU A 787 -10.29 -31.47 -42.50
CA LEU A 787 -10.58 -30.17 -41.85
C LEU A 787 -9.79 -29.93 -40.56
N LYS A 788 -9.39 -30.98 -39.85
CA LYS A 788 -8.57 -30.87 -38.62
C LYS A 788 -7.06 -30.95 -38.88
N ASP A 789 -6.66 -31.19 -40.12
CA ASP A 789 -5.26 -31.23 -40.54
C ASP A 789 -4.76 -29.80 -40.81
N THR A 790 -4.03 -29.26 -39.85
CA THR A 790 -3.54 -27.87 -39.86
C THR A 790 -2.56 -27.57 -40.99
N GLU A 791 -1.96 -28.60 -41.60
CA GLU A 791 -1.07 -28.44 -42.76
C GLU A 791 -1.86 -28.35 -44.08
N LYS A 792 -2.97 -29.09 -44.18
CA LYS A 792 -3.84 -29.08 -45.38
C LYS A 792 -4.79 -27.90 -45.39
N TYR A 793 -5.35 -27.54 -44.24
CA TYR A 793 -6.32 -26.46 -44.05
C TYR A 793 -5.86 -25.52 -42.91
N PRO A 794 -4.72 -24.82 -43.05
CA PRO A 794 -4.21 -23.89 -42.04
C PRO A 794 -5.20 -22.76 -41.69
N GLU A 795 -6.06 -22.39 -42.63
CA GLU A 795 -7.13 -21.43 -42.44
C GLU A 795 -8.18 -21.89 -41.41
N VAL A 796 -8.41 -23.19 -41.26
CA VAL A 796 -9.31 -23.72 -40.23
C VAL A 796 -8.71 -23.44 -38.85
N TYR A 797 -7.42 -23.74 -38.66
CA TYR A 797 -6.72 -23.44 -37.42
C TYR A 797 -6.71 -21.94 -37.11
N LYS A 798 -6.50 -21.10 -38.14
CA LYS A 798 -6.55 -19.64 -37.98
C LYS A 798 -7.88 -19.16 -37.38
N ILE A 799 -9.01 -19.70 -37.84
CA ILE A 799 -10.32 -19.37 -37.25
C ILE A 799 -10.40 -19.86 -35.80
N ILE A 800 -9.93 -21.07 -35.51
CA ILE A 800 -9.92 -21.59 -34.14
C ILE A 800 -9.21 -20.63 -33.19
N ILE A 801 -7.99 -20.19 -33.54
CA ILE A 801 -7.21 -19.31 -32.67
C ILE A 801 -7.78 -17.88 -32.60
N ASP A 802 -8.29 -17.34 -33.70
CA ASP A 802 -8.93 -16.02 -33.74
C ASP A 802 -10.19 -16.00 -32.85
N GLU A 803 -11.01 -17.05 -32.94
CA GLU A 803 -12.21 -17.21 -32.13
C GLU A 803 -11.90 -17.44 -30.66
N LEU A 804 -10.86 -18.21 -30.32
CA LEU A 804 -10.44 -18.36 -28.91
C LEU A 804 -9.95 -17.03 -28.30
N ARG A 805 -9.32 -16.16 -29.09
CA ARG A 805 -8.80 -14.86 -28.65
C ARG A 805 -9.84 -13.74 -28.65
N GLU A 806 -11.00 -13.93 -29.28
CA GLU A 806 -12.09 -12.96 -29.29
C GLU A 806 -12.75 -12.88 -27.90
N LYS A 807 -12.74 -11.66 -27.33
CA LYS A 807 -13.28 -11.33 -26.00
C LYS A 807 -14.79 -11.16 -25.98
#